data_AF-A0A0R3Q4Z4-F1
#
_entry.id   AF-A0A0R3Q4Z4-F1
#
_cell.length_a   1.000
_cell.length_b   1.000
_cell.length_c   1.000
_cell.angle_alpha   90.00
_cell.angle_beta   90.00
_cell.angle_gamma   90.00
#
_symmetry.space_group_name_H-M   'P 1'
#
loop_
_entity.id
_entity.type
_entity.pdbx_description
1 polymer ?
#
loop_
_entity_poly.entity_id
_entity_poly.type
_entity_poly.pdbx_seq_one_letter_code
_entity_poly.pdbx_strand_id
1 'polypeptide(L)'
;MLVNIASRILIPKQMKSFITKLVKEEIVSELLNKQITLDDLSVNDMNMTLFYKEAKQINSDEIIVYAKYSKSILGLKPGQLALVVNGLLIGPFGDSEVLDVADMELIDKLTLLRGGKVVKDYMEKWGIQTRYGESSDMVARSMALIGSVGVTKKRRFIPLLREKESVLTISGNNEEGLILALCIVDPLSTQAQRLGHLLTVIQKIVNVEVKLVMNPRAKLSELPLKRFYRLVLQPSVMFDNSGRISDAAYEARFTALPNKQLLTLAVVPPDAWMVQSVYAVYDLDNIRLENVPGNVLAKFELEHILLEGHCFDDMTGSPPRGLQFTLGTLVNPSRYDTIVMANLGYFQLKADPGAWILNLRDGKSKDIYNIVRQVIHYLILLFIHVNTESEDEAGVNVLIDSFSGRTIRVRVAKKKGKEKENLLSEGKSEGESEDHHSIWSSISTTSISGDEKHDAINIFSLASGHLYERFLRIMILSVMKHTKHPVNFWLLKNYLSPNFKETLPQMAKHYGFNYEFIEYRWPRWLHQQTEKQRVMWGYKILFLDVLFPLGVRKIIFVDADQIVRTDLMELMELDLGGAPYGFTPFCDSRTSMDGFRFWKKGYWANHLAGRKYHISALYVIDLVKFRQVAAGDRL
;
A
#
# COMPACT_ATOMS: atom_id res chain seq x y z
N MET A 1 7.59 34.93 32.09
CA MET A 1 7.68 34.31 33.44
C MET A 1 6.44 34.59 34.28
N LEU A 2 6.06 35.86 34.52
CA LEU A 2 4.90 36.21 35.35
C LEU A 2 3.58 35.54 34.93
N VAL A 3 3.31 35.45 33.62
CA VAL A 3 2.15 34.73 33.08
C VAL A 3 2.18 33.22 33.40
N ASN A 4 3.36 32.59 33.37
CA ASN A 4 3.52 31.16 33.71
C ASN A 4 3.32 30.91 35.21
N ILE A 5 3.76 31.84 36.06
CA ILE A 5 3.48 31.75 37.51
C ILE A 5 1.98 31.88 37.73
N ALA A 6 1.36 32.92 37.16
CA ALA A 6 -0.07 33.18 37.27
C ALA A 6 -0.92 31.97 36.87
N SER A 7 -0.56 31.25 35.80
CA SER A 7 -1.31 30.07 35.34
C SER A 7 -1.18 28.83 36.23
N ARG A 8 -0.20 28.78 37.14
CA ARG A 8 0.01 27.65 38.06
C ARG A 8 -0.77 27.77 39.35
N ILE A 9 -0.77 28.97 39.93
CA ILE A 9 -1.21 29.17 41.32
C ILE A 9 -2.48 30.00 41.46
N LEU A 10 -2.87 30.77 40.44
CA LEU A 10 -4.06 31.60 40.52
C LEU A 10 -5.28 30.83 40.02
N ILE A 11 -6.41 31.03 40.69
CA ILE A 11 -7.70 30.55 40.17
C ILE A 11 -8.07 31.33 38.88
N PRO A 12 -8.90 30.77 37.99
CA PRO A 12 -9.14 31.35 36.66
C PRO A 12 -9.57 32.82 36.65
N LYS A 13 -10.41 33.25 37.61
CA LYS A 13 -10.85 34.65 37.75
C LYS A 13 -9.69 35.58 38.12
N GLN A 14 -8.85 35.19 39.08
CA GLN A 14 -7.66 35.95 39.47
C GLN A 14 -6.66 36.01 38.32
N MET A 15 -6.39 34.87 37.67
CA MET A 15 -5.49 34.78 36.52
C MET A 15 -5.92 35.71 35.39
N LYS A 16 -7.21 35.71 35.02
CA LYS A 16 -7.75 36.60 33.97
C LYS A 16 -7.50 38.06 34.31
N SER A 17 -7.95 38.50 35.50
CA SER A 17 -7.77 39.90 35.93
C SER A 17 -6.30 40.31 36.00
N PHE A 18 -5.43 39.42 36.51
CA PHE A 18 -3.99 39.65 36.62
C PHE A 18 -3.34 39.79 35.25
N ILE A 19 -3.58 38.85 34.33
CA ILE A 19 -3.00 38.88 32.98
C ILE A 19 -3.52 40.09 32.20
N THR A 20 -4.82 40.40 32.25
CA THR A 20 -5.39 41.58 31.57
C THR A 20 -4.78 42.88 32.08
N LYS A 21 -4.44 42.97 33.37
CA LYS A 21 -3.70 44.11 33.92
C LYS A 21 -2.25 44.12 33.42
N LEU A 22 -1.58 42.96 33.46
CA LEU A 22 -0.19 42.80 33.08
C LEU A 22 0.10 43.10 31.59
N VAL A 23 -0.83 42.84 30.67
CA VAL A 23 -0.60 43.03 29.23
C VAL A 23 -0.78 44.48 28.73
N LYS A 24 -1.20 45.42 29.59
CA LYS A 24 -1.30 46.83 29.21
C LYS A 24 0.10 47.45 29.10
N GLU A 25 0.41 48.07 27.96
CA GLU A 25 1.74 48.64 27.68
C GLU A 25 2.19 49.66 28.73
N GLU A 26 1.25 50.49 29.22
CA GLU A 26 1.49 51.45 30.31
C GLU A 26 2.01 50.76 31.57
N ILE A 27 1.31 49.70 32.00
CA ILE A 27 1.63 48.93 33.21
C ILE A 27 2.95 48.17 33.04
N VAL A 28 3.21 47.61 31.86
CA VAL A 28 4.51 46.96 31.56
C VAL A 28 5.64 47.98 31.63
N SER A 29 5.45 49.17 31.07
CA SER A 29 6.44 50.24 31.06
C SER A 29 6.72 50.75 32.48
N GLU A 30 5.69 50.97 33.28
CA GLU A 30 5.81 51.37 34.69
C GLU A 30 6.52 50.29 35.53
N LEU A 31 6.23 49.01 35.29
CA LEU A 31 6.87 47.88 36.00
C LEU A 31 8.36 47.76 35.63
N LEU A 32 8.71 47.93 34.35
CA LEU A 32 10.10 47.92 33.87
C LEU A 32 10.89 49.12 34.41
N ASN A 33 10.24 50.28 34.51
CA ASN A 33 10.81 51.50 35.08
C ASN A 33 10.80 51.52 36.63
N LYS A 34 10.35 50.43 37.28
CA LYS A 34 10.24 50.28 38.75
C LYS A 34 9.35 51.33 39.43
N GLN A 35 8.37 51.87 38.71
CA GLN A 35 7.39 52.84 39.23
C GLN A 35 6.26 52.14 39.98
N ILE A 36 5.98 50.88 39.64
CA ILE A 36 5.04 49.99 40.34
C ILE A 36 5.73 48.68 40.71
N THR A 37 5.21 48.00 41.73
CA THR A 37 5.67 46.70 42.22
C THR A 37 4.73 45.58 41.81
N LEU A 38 5.15 44.33 42.03
CA LEU A 38 4.29 43.15 41.79
C LEU A 38 3.06 43.11 42.72
N ASP A 39 3.16 43.71 43.93
CA ASP A 39 2.04 43.83 44.86
C ASP A 39 0.94 44.76 44.31
N ASP A 40 1.32 45.79 43.56
CA ASP A 40 0.39 46.69 42.88
C ASP A 40 -0.37 46.00 41.74
N LEU A 41 0.11 44.86 41.26
CA LEU A 41 -0.57 44.02 40.27
C LEU A 41 -1.52 43.00 40.90
N SER A 42 -1.60 42.92 42.23
CA SER A 42 -2.50 42.00 42.91
C SER A 42 -3.97 42.28 42.59
N VAL A 43 -4.75 41.20 42.48
CA VAL A 43 -6.17 41.24 42.13
C VAL A 43 -6.94 40.23 42.99
N ASN A 44 -8.12 40.60 43.47
CA ASN A 44 -9.09 39.72 44.14
C ASN A 44 -8.46 38.79 45.21
N ASP A 45 -7.82 39.38 46.23
CA ASP A 45 -7.20 38.67 47.38
C ASP A 45 -6.19 37.58 46.97
N MET A 46 -5.35 37.90 45.98
CA MET A 46 -4.25 37.04 45.55
C MET A 46 -3.25 36.81 46.69
N ASN A 47 -2.86 35.56 46.91
CA ASN A 47 -1.82 35.21 47.88
C ASN A 47 -0.42 35.59 47.35
N MET A 48 -0.02 36.84 47.59
CA MET A 48 1.27 37.38 47.15
C MET A 48 2.46 36.61 47.73
N THR A 49 2.34 36.10 48.96
CA THR A 49 3.40 35.31 49.60
C THR A 49 3.70 34.03 48.82
N LEU A 50 2.65 33.33 48.40
CA LEU A 50 2.78 32.14 47.55
C LEU A 50 3.30 32.50 46.15
N PHE A 51 2.82 33.62 45.58
CA PHE A 51 3.26 34.12 44.28
C PHE A 51 4.76 34.43 44.26
N TYR A 52 5.27 35.14 45.27
CA TYR A 52 6.69 35.42 45.40
C TYR A 52 7.53 34.18 45.66
N LYS A 53 6.98 33.18 46.39
CA LYS A 53 7.67 31.90 46.61
C LYS A 53 7.87 31.16 45.29
N GLU A 54 6.83 31.04 44.47
CA GLU A 54 6.92 30.45 43.13
C GLU A 54 7.81 31.25 42.19
N ALA A 55 7.74 32.59 42.24
CA ALA A 55 8.58 33.47 41.43
C ALA A 55 10.08 33.27 41.69
N LYS A 56 10.47 32.89 42.91
CA LYS A 56 11.86 32.56 43.28
C LYS A 56 12.28 31.16 42.84
N GLN A 57 11.34 30.25 42.65
CA GLN A 57 11.61 28.85 42.28
C GLN A 57 11.56 28.62 40.77
N ILE A 58 10.86 29.46 40.02
CA ILE A 58 10.71 29.29 38.58
C ILE A 58 11.99 29.67 37.84
N ASN A 59 12.48 28.77 37.00
CA ASN A 59 13.67 28.98 36.18
C ASN A 59 13.28 29.17 34.69
N SER A 60 14.26 29.56 33.88
CA SER A 60 14.08 29.72 32.43
C SER A 60 13.96 28.39 31.66
N ASP A 61 14.34 27.27 32.26
CA ASP A 61 14.43 25.97 31.57
C ASP A 61 13.07 25.52 31.05
N GLU A 62 12.01 25.69 31.84
CA GLU A 62 10.65 25.35 31.41
C GLU A 62 10.18 26.19 30.22
N ILE A 63 10.55 27.47 30.17
CA ILE A 63 10.23 28.35 29.04
C ILE A 63 10.99 27.90 27.80
N ILE A 64 12.24 27.47 27.95
CA ILE A 64 13.03 26.90 26.86
C ILE A 64 12.38 25.59 26.37
N VAL A 65 11.88 24.75 27.27
CA VAL A 65 11.14 23.52 26.92
C VAL A 65 9.85 23.86 26.17
N TYR A 66 9.06 24.84 26.62
CA TYR A 66 7.84 25.26 25.92
C TYR A 66 8.14 25.88 24.55
N ALA A 67 9.22 26.66 24.43
CA ALA A 67 9.66 27.19 23.14
C ALA A 67 10.08 26.07 22.17
N LYS A 68 10.83 25.07 22.66
CA LYS A 68 11.17 23.86 21.88
C LYS A 68 9.93 23.09 21.49
N TYR A 69 8.98 22.88 22.39
CA TYR A 69 7.70 22.22 22.09
C TYR A 69 6.91 22.97 21.01
N SER A 70 6.79 24.29 21.14
CA SER A 70 6.12 25.14 20.14
C SER A 70 6.76 25.02 18.76
N LYS A 71 8.10 24.99 18.69
CA LYS A 71 8.83 24.87 17.43
C LYS A 71 8.75 23.47 16.83
N SER A 72 9.00 22.44 17.64
CA SER A 72 9.16 21.06 17.17
C SER A 72 7.85 20.29 17.05
N ILE A 73 6.86 20.56 17.92
CA ILE A 73 5.58 19.84 17.94
C ILE A 73 4.47 20.64 17.28
N LEU A 74 4.35 21.94 17.59
CA LEU A 74 3.32 22.80 16.97
C LEU A 74 3.77 23.38 15.61
N GLY A 75 5.07 23.28 15.28
CA GLY A 75 5.61 23.79 14.01
C GLY A 75 5.63 25.32 13.89
N LEU A 76 5.48 26.05 14.99
CA LEU A 76 5.40 27.52 14.99
C LEU A 76 6.80 28.15 14.98
N LYS A 77 7.01 29.11 14.08
CA LYS A 77 8.22 29.93 14.04
C LYS A 77 8.14 31.09 15.06
N PRO A 78 9.28 31.61 15.52
CA PRO A 78 9.29 32.80 16.37
C PRO A 78 8.50 33.96 15.73
N GLY A 79 7.62 34.59 16.50
CA GLY A 79 6.79 35.71 16.05
C GLY A 79 5.45 35.32 15.41
N GLN A 80 5.21 34.05 15.09
CA GLN A 80 3.92 33.62 14.55
C GLN A 80 2.84 33.53 15.63
N LEU A 81 1.65 34.04 15.31
CA LEU A 81 0.47 33.94 16.16
C LEU A 81 -0.32 32.69 15.78
N ALA A 82 -0.78 31.93 16.77
CA ALA A 82 -1.70 30.81 16.57
C ALA A 82 -2.55 30.63 17.83
N LEU A 83 -3.71 30.01 17.66
CA LEU A 83 -4.63 29.69 18.75
C LEU A 83 -4.67 28.18 18.96
N VAL A 84 -4.63 27.74 20.23
CA VAL A 84 -4.79 26.33 20.60
C VAL A 84 -6.06 26.15 21.41
N VAL A 85 -7.02 25.40 20.87
CA VAL A 85 -8.33 25.17 21.49
C VAL A 85 -8.59 23.68 21.60
N ASN A 86 -8.61 23.14 22.82
CA ASN A 86 -8.81 21.71 23.09
C ASN A 86 -7.95 20.80 22.20
N GLY A 87 -6.67 21.16 22.01
CA GLY A 87 -5.70 20.43 21.18
C GLY A 87 -5.76 20.73 19.68
N LEU A 88 -6.73 21.51 19.20
CA LEU A 88 -6.76 22.02 17.83
C LEU A 88 -5.87 23.25 17.70
N LEU A 89 -4.85 23.16 16.84
CA LEU A 89 -4.06 24.32 16.43
C LEU A 89 -4.77 25.04 15.27
N ILE A 90 -5.05 26.32 15.44
CA ILE A 90 -5.62 27.22 14.43
C ILE A 90 -4.57 28.30 14.15
N GLY A 91 -4.14 28.40 12.89
CA GLY A 91 -3.03 29.25 12.45
C GLY A 91 -1.89 28.43 11.82
N PRO A 92 -0.69 29.02 11.67
CA PRO A 92 -0.32 30.38 12.09
C PRO A 92 -1.09 31.45 11.31
N PHE A 93 -1.50 32.51 12.00
CA PHE A 93 -2.16 33.67 11.40
C PHE A 93 -1.15 34.59 10.73
N GLY A 94 -1.54 35.20 9.62
CA GLY A 94 -0.75 36.25 8.96
C GLY A 94 -0.79 37.57 9.73
N ASP A 95 0.16 38.47 9.47
CA ASP A 95 0.24 39.76 10.17
C ASP A 95 -1.00 40.65 9.98
N SER A 96 -1.79 40.41 8.92
CA SER A 96 -3.05 41.10 8.63
C SER A 96 -4.30 40.42 9.19
N GLU A 97 -4.16 39.22 9.75
CA GLU A 97 -5.30 38.46 10.29
C GLU A 97 -5.46 38.79 11.77
N VAL A 98 -6.57 39.46 12.10
CA VAL A 98 -6.91 39.82 13.47
C VAL A 98 -8.07 38.96 13.93
N LEU A 99 -7.88 38.27 15.06
CA LEU A 99 -8.96 37.54 15.72
C LEU A 99 -9.89 38.53 16.43
N ASP A 100 -11.16 38.50 16.07
CA ASP A 100 -12.19 39.30 16.73
C ASP A 100 -13.06 38.46 17.70
N VAL A 101 -14.06 39.12 18.29
CA VAL A 101 -14.99 38.46 19.23
C VAL A 101 -15.87 37.42 18.51
N ALA A 102 -16.26 37.69 17.27
CA ALA A 102 -17.10 36.79 16.49
C ALA A 102 -16.34 35.49 16.12
N ASP A 103 -15.03 35.59 15.86
CA ASP A 103 -14.16 34.43 15.66
C ASP A 103 -14.12 33.53 16.90
N MET A 104 -13.99 34.12 18.08
CA MET A 104 -14.01 33.38 19.34
C MET A 104 -15.36 32.70 19.59
N GLU A 105 -16.48 33.36 19.29
CA GLU A 105 -17.80 32.75 19.36
C GLU A 105 -17.97 31.60 18.35
N LEU A 106 -17.41 31.72 17.16
CA LEU A 106 -17.42 30.66 16.15
C LEU A 106 -16.60 29.46 16.62
N ILE A 107 -15.42 29.70 17.19
CA ILE A 107 -14.55 28.67 17.78
C ILE A 107 -15.28 27.92 18.90
N ASP A 108 -16.01 28.61 19.76
CA ASP A 108 -16.81 27.98 20.82
C ASP A 108 -17.91 27.10 20.22
N LYS A 109 -18.64 27.59 19.21
CA LYS A 109 -19.66 26.80 18.49
C LYS A 109 -19.03 25.57 17.82
N LEU A 110 -17.89 25.71 17.16
CA LEU A 110 -17.16 24.61 16.52
C LEU A 110 -16.68 23.58 17.54
N THR A 111 -16.22 24.01 18.70
CA THR A 111 -15.76 23.15 19.80
C THR A 111 -16.92 22.29 20.33
N LEU A 112 -18.10 22.90 20.51
CA LEU A 112 -19.31 22.18 20.90
C LEU A 112 -19.75 21.18 19.82
N LEU A 113 -19.73 21.58 18.53
CA LEU A 113 -20.09 20.73 17.39
C LEU A 113 -19.13 19.54 17.20
N ARG A 114 -17.83 19.74 17.47
CA ARG A 114 -16.81 18.68 17.40
C ARG A 114 -16.88 17.66 18.54
N GLY A 115 -17.91 17.73 19.38
CA GLY A 115 -18.20 16.73 20.40
C GLY A 115 -17.88 17.17 21.82
N GLY A 116 -17.54 18.44 22.06
CA GLY A 116 -17.31 18.97 23.42
C GLY A 116 -18.50 18.72 24.35
N LYS A 117 -19.72 18.90 23.86
CA LYS A 117 -20.95 18.60 24.63
C LYS A 117 -21.07 17.10 24.94
N VAL A 118 -20.80 16.24 23.97
CA VAL A 118 -20.89 14.78 24.15
C VAL A 118 -19.88 14.30 25.19
N VAL A 119 -18.63 14.78 25.11
CA VAL A 119 -17.58 14.45 26.10
C VAL A 119 -18.01 14.92 27.49
N LYS A 120 -18.49 16.15 27.62
CA LYS A 120 -19.03 16.68 28.88
C LYS A 120 -20.12 15.77 29.47
N ASP A 121 -21.12 15.40 28.66
CA ASP A 121 -22.25 14.58 29.12
C ASP A 121 -21.78 13.19 29.63
N TYR A 122 -20.75 12.60 29.02
CA TYR A 122 -20.16 11.34 29.51
C TYR A 122 -19.37 11.53 30.81
N MET A 123 -18.61 12.63 30.93
CA MET A 123 -17.84 12.92 32.14
C MET A 123 -18.73 13.15 33.36
N GLU A 124 -19.86 13.84 33.18
CA GLU A 124 -20.86 14.02 34.24
C GLU A 124 -21.47 12.66 34.66
N LYS A 125 -21.79 11.79 33.70
CA LYS A 125 -22.28 10.43 33.98
C LYS A 125 -21.28 9.57 34.74
N TRP A 126 -19.98 9.76 34.50
CA TRP A 126 -18.92 9.00 35.17
C TRP A 126 -18.56 9.55 36.56
N GLY A 127 -19.10 10.70 36.96
CA GLY A 127 -18.86 11.26 38.30
C GLY A 127 -17.40 11.62 38.57
N ILE A 128 -16.65 12.05 37.54
CA ILE A 128 -15.23 12.39 37.67
C ILE A 128 -15.04 13.57 38.64
N GLN A 129 -14.04 13.48 39.51
CA GLN A 129 -13.64 14.59 40.38
C GLN A 129 -13.16 15.80 39.56
N THR A 130 -13.79 16.95 39.79
CA THR A 130 -13.50 18.19 39.07
C THR A 130 -12.54 19.08 39.84
N ARG A 131 -11.66 19.79 39.12
CA ARG A 131 -10.81 20.82 39.72
C ARG A 131 -11.65 22.08 39.88
N TYR A 132 -11.74 22.62 41.10
CA TYR A 132 -12.55 23.82 41.41
C TYR A 132 -14.06 23.68 41.13
N GLY A 133 -14.60 22.46 41.11
CA GLY A 133 -16.02 22.22 40.80
C GLY A 133 -16.36 22.27 39.30
N GLU A 134 -15.39 22.53 38.42
CA GLU A 134 -15.61 22.61 36.97
C GLU A 134 -14.96 21.44 36.21
N SER A 135 -15.70 20.85 35.27
CA SER A 135 -15.21 19.76 34.42
C SER A 135 -14.48 20.24 33.15
N SER A 136 -14.36 21.55 32.95
CA SER A 136 -13.86 22.19 31.73
C SER A 136 -12.46 21.73 31.32
N ASP A 137 -11.50 21.68 32.25
CA ASP A 137 -10.13 21.18 31.99
C ASP A 137 -10.13 19.71 31.55
N MET A 138 -10.95 18.87 32.19
CA MET A 138 -11.03 17.45 31.86
C MET A 138 -11.69 17.20 30.51
N VAL A 139 -12.76 17.94 30.22
CA VAL A 139 -13.42 17.91 28.91
C VAL A 139 -12.45 18.34 27.82
N ALA A 140 -11.72 19.44 28.02
CA ALA A 140 -10.74 19.96 27.06
C ALA A 140 -9.63 18.94 26.76
N ARG A 141 -9.01 18.35 27.78
CA ARG A 141 -7.94 17.36 27.63
C ARG A 141 -8.43 16.07 26.97
N SER A 142 -9.62 15.60 27.35
CA SER A 142 -10.18 14.38 26.79
C SER A 142 -10.59 14.58 25.34
N MET A 143 -11.15 15.73 25.01
CA MET A 143 -11.44 16.13 23.64
C MET A 143 -10.16 16.23 22.80
N ALA A 144 -9.10 16.84 23.34
CA ALA A 144 -7.79 16.89 22.68
C ALA A 144 -7.22 15.50 22.39
N LEU A 145 -7.26 14.61 23.40
CA LEU A 145 -6.78 13.24 23.27
C LEU A 145 -7.61 12.45 22.24
N ILE A 146 -8.93 12.46 22.37
CA ILE A 146 -9.84 11.77 21.44
C ILE A 146 -9.69 12.33 20.02
N GLY A 147 -9.53 13.64 19.88
CA GLY A 147 -9.30 14.31 18.59
C GLY A 147 -7.96 13.91 17.97
N SER A 148 -6.89 13.83 18.76
CA SER A 148 -5.56 13.42 18.30
C SER A 148 -5.50 11.96 17.82
N VAL A 149 -6.33 11.09 18.42
CA VAL A 149 -6.45 9.66 18.06
C VAL A 149 -7.70 9.43 17.19
N GLY A 150 -8.39 10.50 16.79
CA GLY A 150 -9.69 10.44 16.15
C GLY A 150 -9.60 9.81 14.77
N VAL A 151 -10.03 8.56 14.64
CA VAL A 151 -10.15 7.89 13.35
C VAL A 151 -11.43 8.38 12.66
N THR A 152 -11.40 8.54 11.33
CA THR A 152 -12.59 8.83 10.51
C THR A 152 -13.70 7.76 10.63
N LYS A 153 -13.37 6.59 11.22
CA LYS A 153 -14.31 5.49 11.44
C LYS A 153 -15.13 5.72 12.70
N LYS A 154 -16.46 5.80 12.55
CA LYS A 154 -17.41 5.84 13.66
C LYS A 154 -17.45 4.49 14.39
N ARG A 155 -17.34 4.51 15.72
CA ARG A 155 -17.60 3.32 16.56
C ARG A 155 -19.06 2.90 16.40
N ARG A 156 -19.29 1.60 16.19
CA ARG A 156 -20.63 1.02 16.07
C ARG A 156 -20.82 0.01 17.18
N PHE A 157 -21.92 0.14 17.92
CA PHE A 157 -22.34 -0.88 18.87
C PHE A 157 -23.22 -1.88 18.13
N ILE A 158 -22.90 -3.18 18.27
CA ILE A 158 -23.67 -4.27 17.66
C ILE A 158 -24.38 -4.99 18.83
N PRO A 159 -25.69 -4.78 19.03
CA PRO A 159 -26.41 -5.48 20.07
C PRO A 159 -26.56 -6.96 19.71
N LEU A 160 -26.19 -7.84 20.64
CA LEU A 160 -26.38 -9.28 20.49
C LEU A 160 -27.68 -9.68 21.21
N LEU A 161 -28.70 -10.08 20.44
CA LEU A 161 -30.04 -10.36 20.98
C LEU A 161 -30.11 -11.71 21.72
N ARG A 162 -29.25 -12.67 21.34
CA ARG A 162 -29.21 -14.02 21.90
C ARG A 162 -27.76 -14.51 21.96
N GLU A 163 -27.20 -14.54 23.17
CA GLU A 163 -25.78 -14.89 23.36
C GLU A 163 -25.56 -16.35 23.76
N LYS A 164 -26.54 -16.99 24.42
CA LYS A 164 -26.37 -18.27 25.14
C LYS A 164 -25.74 -19.41 24.32
N GLU A 165 -26.14 -19.58 23.06
CA GLU A 165 -25.79 -20.76 22.25
C GLU A 165 -24.75 -20.48 21.16
N SER A 166 -24.54 -19.22 20.79
CA SER A 166 -23.72 -18.84 19.62
C SER A 166 -22.55 -17.93 19.96
N VAL A 167 -22.43 -17.50 21.22
CA VAL A 167 -21.40 -16.58 21.67
C VAL A 167 -20.52 -17.25 22.71
N LEU A 168 -19.23 -17.28 22.44
CA LEU A 168 -18.20 -17.68 23.39
C LEU A 168 -17.50 -16.41 23.88
N THR A 169 -17.59 -16.15 25.18
CA THR A 169 -16.80 -15.09 25.83
C THR A 169 -15.57 -15.70 26.47
N ILE A 170 -14.41 -15.20 26.09
CA ILE A 170 -13.12 -15.57 26.67
C ILE A 170 -12.59 -14.33 27.39
N SER A 171 -12.59 -14.37 28.73
CA SER A 171 -12.17 -13.26 29.57
C SER A 171 -10.68 -12.95 29.41
N GLY A 172 -10.33 -11.69 29.68
CA GLY A 172 -8.95 -11.26 29.79
C GLY A 172 -8.29 -11.76 31.09
N ASN A 173 -6.99 -11.50 31.24
CA ASN A 173 -6.20 -11.98 32.40
C ASN A 173 -6.66 -11.37 33.75
N ASN A 174 -7.33 -10.22 33.73
CA ASN A 174 -7.72 -9.49 34.95
C ASN A 174 -9.24 -9.51 35.22
N GLU A 175 -9.95 -10.56 34.79
CA GLU A 175 -11.43 -10.71 34.83
C GLU A 175 -12.19 -9.71 33.95
N GLU A 176 -11.80 -8.44 33.90
CA GLU A 176 -12.22 -7.44 32.93
C GLU A 176 -11.09 -7.15 31.91
N GLY A 177 -11.40 -7.34 30.63
CA GLY A 177 -10.49 -7.00 29.54
C GLY A 177 -10.36 -5.49 29.37
N LEU A 178 -9.11 -4.99 29.27
CA LEU A 178 -8.86 -3.58 28.91
C LEU A 178 -9.36 -3.27 27.49
N ILE A 179 -9.35 -4.27 26.62
CA ILE A 179 -9.81 -4.20 25.23
C ILE A 179 -10.92 -5.24 25.04
N LEU A 180 -12.03 -4.84 24.42
CA LEU A 180 -13.09 -5.76 23.99
C LEU A 180 -12.96 -6.03 22.49
N ALA A 181 -12.74 -7.30 22.13
CA ALA A 181 -12.73 -7.78 20.76
C ALA A 181 -14.02 -8.55 20.46
N LEU A 182 -14.95 -7.91 19.73
CA LEU A 182 -16.14 -8.58 19.20
C LEU A 182 -15.82 -9.20 17.84
N CYS A 183 -15.82 -10.53 17.77
CA CYS A 183 -15.47 -11.29 16.58
C CYS A 183 -16.70 -12.06 16.07
N ILE A 184 -17.31 -11.61 14.98
CA ILE A 184 -18.42 -12.33 14.33
C ILE A 184 -17.85 -13.12 13.15
N VAL A 185 -17.92 -14.45 13.22
CA VAL A 185 -17.23 -15.31 12.26
C VAL A 185 -18.05 -16.53 11.87
N ASP A 186 -18.01 -16.88 10.58
CA ASP A 186 -18.43 -18.20 10.12
C ASP A 186 -17.30 -19.20 10.40
N PRO A 187 -17.48 -20.18 11.30
CA PRO A 187 -16.41 -21.13 11.67
C PRO A 187 -15.93 -21.98 10.48
N LEU A 188 -16.73 -22.10 9.42
CA LEU A 188 -16.39 -22.84 8.20
C LEU A 188 -15.70 -21.98 7.14
N SER A 189 -15.32 -20.74 7.47
CA SER A 189 -14.61 -19.84 6.57
C SER A 189 -13.08 -19.96 6.65
N THR A 190 -12.41 -19.62 5.56
CA THR A 190 -10.94 -19.58 5.50
C THR A 190 -10.35 -18.51 6.44
N GLN A 191 -11.09 -17.44 6.70
CA GLN A 191 -10.73 -16.37 7.62
C GLN A 191 -10.77 -16.84 9.08
N ALA A 192 -11.72 -17.70 9.45
CA ALA A 192 -11.81 -18.28 10.79
C ALA A 192 -10.55 -19.08 11.16
N GLN A 193 -9.98 -19.84 10.21
CA GLN A 193 -8.74 -20.61 10.42
C GLN A 193 -7.57 -19.72 10.87
N ARG A 194 -7.48 -18.50 10.31
CA ARG A 194 -6.47 -17.50 10.67
C ARG A 194 -6.80 -16.81 11.99
N LEU A 195 -8.06 -16.41 12.15
CA LEU A 195 -8.52 -15.67 13.33
C LEU A 195 -8.30 -16.47 14.63
N GLY A 196 -8.59 -17.76 14.63
CA GLY A 196 -8.44 -18.62 15.82
C GLY A 196 -7.03 -18.57 16.40
N HIS A 197 -6.00 -18.86 15.57
CA HIS A 197 -4.60 -18.83 16.01
C HIS A 197 -4.17 -17.42 16.46
N LEU A 198 -4.59 -16.38 15.73
CA LEU A 198 -4.26 -14.99 16.03
C LEU A 198 -4.79 -14.57 17.41
N LEU A 199 -6.05 -14.88 17.70
CA LEU A 199 -6.68 -14.56 18.98
C LEU A 199 -5.97 -15.26 20.14
N THR A 200 -5.58 -16.53 19.98
CA THR A 200 -4.81 -17.26 20.99
C THR A 200 -3.48 -16.60 21.32
N VAL A 201 -2.79 -16.04 20.32
CA VAL A 201 -1.53 -15.31 20.55
C VAL A 201 -1.80 -13.97 21.22
N ILE A 202 -2.75 -13.17 20.71
CA ILE A 202 -3.03 -11.84 21.24
C ILE A 202 -3.46 -11.91 22.71
N GLN A 203 -4.30 -12.89 23.09
CA GLN A 203 -4.73 -13.07 24.48
C GLN A 203 -3.59 -13.32 25.47
N LYS A 204 -2.48 -13.92 25.02
CA LYS A 204 -1.31 -14.14 25.87
C LYS A 204 -0.48 -12.87 26.09
N ILE A 205 -0.57 -11.90 25.18
CA ILE A 205 0.26 -10.68 25.18
C ILE A 205 -0.51 -9.50 25.76
N VAL A 206 -1.81 -9.39 25.47
CA VAL A 206 -2.65 -8.22 25.77
C VAL A 206 -3.86 -8.66 26.59
N ASN A 207 -4.23 -7.86 27.60
CA ASN A 207 -5.47 -8.06 28.36
C ASN A 207 -6.72 -7.76 27.51
N VAL A 208 -7.09 -8.68 26.63
CA VAL A 208 -8.24 -8.58 25.73
C VAL A 208 -9.34 -9.56 26.12
N GLU A 209 -10.55 -9.06 26.29
CA GLU A 209 -11.76 -9.88 26.36
C GLU A 209 -12.24 -10.15 24.93
N VAL A 210 -12.40 -11.42 24.58
CA VAL A 210 -12.83 -11.83 23.24
C VAL A 210 -14.27 -12.33 23.33
N LYS A 211 -15.18 -11.68 22.61
CA LYS A 211 -16.54 -12.18 22.36
C LYS A 211 -16.62 -12.74 20.97
N LEU A 212 -16.58 -14.06 20.85
CA LEU A 212 -16.62 -14.79 19.58
C LEU A 212 -18.05 -15.23 19.27
N VAL A 213 -18.67 -14.60 18.28
CA VAL A 213 -19.99 -14.95 17.76
C VAL A 213 -19.85 -15.88 16.57
N MET A 214 -20.30 -17.12 16.72
CA MET A 214 -20.32 -18.11 15.63
C MET A 214 -21.57 -17.92 14.78
N ASN A 215 -21.38 -17.54 13.51
CA ASN A 215 -22.45 -17.27 12.56
C ASN A 215 -22.27 -18.10 11.27
N PRO A 216 -22.53 -19.41 11.31
CA PRO A 216 -22.37 -20.28 10.15
C PRO A 216 -23.46 -20.07 9.10
N ARG A 217 -23.16 -20.41 7.85
CA ARG A 217 -24.17 -20.45 6.77
C ARG A 217 -25.07 -21.68 6.92
N ALA A 218 -26.38 -21.48 6.82
CA ALA A 218 -27.37 -22.56 6.96
C ALA A 218 -27.34 -23.59 5.81
N LYS A 219 -26.89 -23.20 4.61
CA LYS A 219 -26.83 -24.06 3.44
C LYS A 219 -25.44 -23.94 2.78
N LEU A 220 -24.85 -25.10 2.48
CA LEU A 220 -23.56 -25.22 1.82
C LEU A 220 -23.77 -26.00 0.52
N SER A 221 -23.40 -25.39 -0.61
CA SER A 221 -23.46 -26.04 -1.93
C SER A 221 -22.25 -26.94 -2.20
N GLU A 222 -21.15 -26.71 -1.48
CA GLU A 222 -19.91 -27.45 -1.61
C GLU A 222 -19.19 -27.52 -0.25
N LEU A 223 -18.13 -28.34 -0.18
CA LEU A 223 -17.27 -28.40 1.00
C LEU A 223 -16.60 -27.03 1.24
N PRO A 224 -16.83 -26.39 2.40
CA PRO A 224 -16.43 -24.99 2.61
C PRO A 224 -14.93 -24.82 2.86
N LEU A 225 -14.27 -25.82 3.45
CA LEU A 225 -12.84 -25.83 3.71
C LEU A 225 -12.17 -26.98 2.94
N LYS A 226 -11.32 -26.62 1.99
CA LYS A 226 -10.53 -27.55 1.15
C LYS A 226 -9.02 -27.47 1.45
N ARG A 227 -8.65 -26.95 2.63
CA ARG A 227 -7.25 -26.71 3.01
C ARG A 227 -6.99 -26.93 4.49
N PHE A 228 -5.75 -27.29 4.80
CA PHE A 228 -5.18 -27.22 6.14
C PHE A 228 -4.45 -25.89 6.31
N TYR A 229 -4.44 -25.32 7.52
CA TYR A 229 -3.84 -24.00 7.77
C TYR A 229 -3.11 -23.98 9.11
N ARG A 230 -1.94 -23.32 9.12
CA ARG A 230 -1.15 -23.03 10.31
C ARG A 230 -0.66 -21.59 10.22
N LEU A 231 -0.80 -20.83 11.31
CA LEU A 231 -0.21 -19.51 11.45
C LEU A 231 1.11 -19.65 12.19
N VAL A 232 2.19 -19.11 11.62
CA VAL A 232 3.50 -19.04 12.29
C VAL A 232 3.57 -17.72 13.05
N LEU A 233 3.25 -17.76 14.34
CA LEU A 233 3.32 -16.60 15.23
C LEU A 233 3.44 -17.07 16.68
N GLN A 234 4.42 -16.54 17.42
CA GLN A 234 4.66 -16.86 18.83
C GLN A 234 4.37 -15.63 19.71
N PRO A 235 3.88 -15.82 20.95
CA PRO A 235 3.58 -14.70 21.85
C PRO A 235 4.82 -14.03 22.44
N SER A 236 5.96 -14.72 22.46
CA SER A 236 7.24 -14.24 22.95
C SER A 236 8.37 -14.79 22.07
N VAL A 237 9.57 -14.25 22.26
CA VAL A 237 10.78 -14.78 21.62
C VAL A 237 11.08 -16.16 22.21
N MET A 238 11.26 -17.16 21.35
CA MET A 238 11.52 -18.53 21.74
C MET A 238 13.00 -18.87 21.53
N PHE A 239 13.65 -19.40 22.56
CA PHE A 239 15.07 -19.79 22.51
C PHE A 239 15.22 -21.31 22.54
N ASP A 240 16.25 -21.82 21.88
CA ASP A 240 16.66 -23.22 21.96
C ASP A 240 17.53 -23.48 23.21
N ASN A 241 17.89 -24.74 23.43
CA ASN A 241 18.74 -25.14 24.57
C ASN A 241 20.16 -24.51 24.53
N SER A 242 20.57 -23.94 23.40
CA SER A 242 21.85 -23.24 23.23
C SER A 242 21.74 -21.73 23.49
N GLY A 243 20.54 -21.22 23.79
CA GLY A 243 20.28 -19.80 24.00
C GLY A 243 20.13 -18.98 22.71
N ARG A 244 20.07 -19.63 21.54
CA ARG A 244 19.80 -18.97 20.25
C ARG A 244 18.31 -18.95 19.97
N ILE A 245 17.87 -18.08 19.05
CA ILE A 245 16.47 -18.07 18.59
C ILE A 245 16.15 -19.45 17.99
N SER A 246 15.03 -20.04 18.42
CA SER A 246 14.62 -21.38 18.00
C SER A 246 13.95 -21.35 16.63
N ASP A 247 14.63 -21.81 15.58
CA ASP A 247 14.05 -21.95 14.25
C ASP A 247 12.79 -22.84 14.25
N ALA A 248 12.79 -23.89 15.08
CA ALA A 248 11.67 -24.82 15.23
C ALA A 248 10.40 -24.15 15.82
N ALA A 249 10.53 -23.01 16.50
CA ALA A 249 9.38 -22.25 16.98
C ALA A 249 8.74 -21.37 15.89
N TYR A 250 9.46 -21.10 14.79
CA TYR A 250 9.04 -20.22 13.70
C TYR A 250 8.86 -20.97 12.37
N GLU A 251 8.51 -22.27 12.44
CA GLU A 251 8.15 -23.08 11.28
C GLU A 251 6.66 -23.48 11.29
N ALA A 252 6.08 -23.64 10.10
CA ALA A 252 4.75 -24.23 9.94
C ALA A 252 4.88 -25.76 9.81
N ARG A 253 4.74 -26.49 10.92
CA ARG A 253 4.74 -27.97 10.91
C ARG A 253 3.33 -28.54 10.78
N PHE A 254 3.13 -29.37 9.76
CA PHE A 254 1.89 -30.14 9.57
C PHE A 254 2.17 -31.61 9.88
N THR A 255 1.41 -32.19 10.81
CA THR A 255 1.52 -33.60 11.22
C THR A 255 0.23 -34.34 10.87
N ALA A 256 0.33 -35.65 10.61
CA ALA A 256 -0.81 -36.51 10.31
C ALA A 256 -1.67 -36.01 9.13
N LEU A 257 -1.03 -35.47 8.09
CA LEU A 257 -1.70 -35.12 6.84
C LEU A 257 -2.13 -36.39 6.08
N PRO A 258 -3.23 -36.34 5.32
CA PRO A 258 -3.66 -37.45 4.47
C PRO A 258 -2.58 -37.81 3.44
N ASN A 259 -2.26 -39.11 3.30
CA ASN A 259 -1.14 -39.55 2.50
C ASN A 259 -1.45 -39.81 1.01
N LYS A 260 -2.69 -40.16 0.68
CA LYS A 260 -3.12 -40.51 -0.68
C LYS A 260 -3.49 -39.28 -1.51
N GLN A 261 -3.99 -38.24 -0.86
CA GLN A 261 -4.48 -37.02 -1.49
C GLN A 261 -3.32 -36.19 -2.06
N LEU A 262 -3.58 -35.52 -3.19
CA LEU A 262 -2.66 -34.53 -3.74
C LEU A 262 -2.79 -33.23 -2.94
N LEU A 263 -1.66 -32.70 -2.49
CA LEU A 263 -1.57 -31.49 -1.69
C LEU A 263 -0.70 -30.46 -2.41
N THR A 264 -1.08 -29.19 -2.27
CA THR A 264 -0.30 -28.04 -2.75
C THR A 264 0.10 -27.21 -1.54
N LEU A 265 1.38 -26.90 -1.40
CA LEU A 265 1.87 -26.00 -0.37
C LEU A 265 1.76 -24.55 -0.85
N ALA A 266 1.06 -23.72 -0.08
CA ALA A 266 0.93 -22.29 -0.36
C ALA A 266 1.24 -21.47 0.90
N VAL A 267 2.07 -20.44 0.74
CA VAL A 267 2.32 -19.44 1.77
C VAL A 267 1.33 -18.30 1.57
N VAL A 268 0.68 -17.85 2.65
CA VAL A 268 -0.21 -16.68 2.66
C VAL A 268 0.49 -15.56 3.42
N PRO A 269 1.38 -14.79 2.77
CA PRO A 269 2.07 -13.71 3.43
C PRO A 269 1.18 -12.47 3.56
N PRO A 270 1.55 -11.48 4.40
CA PRO A 270 0.99 -10.13 4.32
C PRO A 270 1.04 -9.57 2.90
N ASP A 271 0.09 -8.68 2.55
CA ASP A 271 -0.06 -8.20 1.17
C ASP A 271 1.18 -7.47 0.63
N ALA A 272 1.89 -6.77 1.52
CA ALA A 272 3.11 -6.02 1.21
C ALA A 272 4.35 -6.91 0.99
N TRP A 273 4.27 -8.22 1.18
CA TRP A 273 5.41 -9.12 1.11
C TRP A 273 5.46 -9.83 -0.25
N MET A 274 6.63 -9.84 -0.87
CA MET A 274 6.96 -10.71 -1.99
C MET A 274 7.83 -11.86 -1.50
N VAL A 275 7.25 -13.07 -1.48
CA VAL A 275 7.87 -14.26 -0.91
C VAL A 275 8.17 -15.25 -2.03
N GLN A 276 9.36 -15.83 -2.00
CA GLN A 276 9.78 -16.86 -2.96
C GLN A 276 10.17 -18.16 -2.25
N SER A 277 10.04 -19.28 -2.96
CA SER A 277 10.65 -20.55 -2.52
C SER A 277 12.13 -20.55 -2.87
N VAL A 278 12.98 -20.82 -1.87
CA VAL A 278 14.45 -20.86 -2.03
C VAL A 278 15.01 -22.27 -1.90
N TYR A 279 14.27 -23.19 -1.27
CA TYR A 279 14.66 -24.58 -1.16
C TYR A 279 13.42 -25.48 -1.11
N ALA A 280 13.41 -26.52 -1.94
CA ALA A 280 12.45 -27.61 -1.91
C ALA A 280 13.00 -28.77 -2.76
N VAL A 281 13.01 -29.98 -2.19
CA VAL A 281 13.40 -31.20 -2.93
C VAL A 281 12.24 -31.73 -3.76
N TYR A 282 11.03 -31.65 -3.21
CA TYR A 282 9.80 -32.15 -3.83
C TYR A 282 9.03 -31.03 -4.52
N ASP A 283 8.19 -31.41 -5.48
CA ASP A 283 7.28 -30.49 -6.15
C ASP A 283 6.23 -29.98 -5.16
N LEU A 284 6.28 -28.70 -4.83
CA LEU A 284 5.38 -28.06 -3.87
C LEU A 284 3.93 -27.96 -4.38
N ASP A 285 3.72 -28.14 -5.68
CA ASP A 285 2.38 -28.08 -6.27
C ASP A 285 1.69 -29.44 -6.30
N ASN A 286 2.47 -30.51 -6.30
CA ASN A 286 2.02 -31.89 -6.50
C ASN A 286 2.55 -32.82 -5.40
N ILE A 287 2.34 -32.45 -4.13
CA ILE A 287 2.80 -33.24 -2.98
C ILE A 287 1.85 -34.41 -2.77
N ARG A 288 2.36 -35.64 -2.86
CA ARG A 288 1.64 -36.85 -2.49
C ARG A 288 2.47 -37.64 -1.47
N LEU A 289 2.07 -37.62 -0.20
CA LEU A 289 2.96 -38.08 0.89
C LEU A 289 3.26 -39.58 0.83
N GLU A 290 2.40 -40.41 0.22
CA GLU A 290 2.74 -41.83 -0.02
C GLU A 290 3.96 -42.02 -0.93
N ASN A 291 4.29 -41.04 -1.78
CA ASN A 291 5.45 -41.07 -2.68
C ASN A 291 6.70 -40.45 -2.04
N VAL A 292 6.60 -39.98 -0.79
CA VAL A 292 7.67 -39.29 -0.09
C VAL A 292 8.20 -40.22 1.01
N PRO A 293 9.49 -40.62 0.98
CA PRO A 293 10.06 -41.54 1.99
C PRO A 293 10.22 -40.91 3.38
N GLY A 294 10.07 -39.59 3.51
CA GLY A 294 10.24 -38.87 4.77
C GLY A 294 9.48 -37.54 4.80
N ASN A 295 10.06 -36.53 5.43
CA ASN A 295 9.42 -35.23 5.57
C ASN A 295 9.57 -34.39 4.29
N VAL A 296 8.50 -33.68 3.93
CA VAL A 296 8.57 -32.63 2.91
C VAL A 296 9.03 -31.34 3.58
N LEU A 297 10.24 -30.88 3.23
CA LEU A 297 10.81 -29.63 3.72
C LEU A 297 10.85 -28.60 2.59
N ALA A 298 10.34 -27.40 2.88
CA ALA A 298 10.42 -26.24 2.00
C ALA A 298 10.88 -25.02 2.80
N LYS A 299 11.78 -24.22 2.22
CA LYS A 299 12.18 -22.92 2.79
C LYS A 299 11.74 -21.80 1.86
N PHE A 300 11.26 -20.74 2.46
CA PHE A 300 10.83 -19.52 1.78
C PHE A 300 11.60 -18.33 2.31
N GLU A 301 11.75 -17.32 1.47
CA GLU A 301 12.43 -16.07 1.77
C GLU A 301 11.50 -14.91 1.44
N LEU A 302 11.47 -13.90 2.31
CA LEU A 302 10.91 -12.58 2.00
C LEU A 302 11.94 -11.83 1.15
N GLU A 303 11.71 -11.76 -0.16
CA GLU A 303 12.65 -11.14 -1.09
C GLU A 303 12.50 -9.63 -1.11
N HIS A 304 11.26 -9.14 -1.18
CA HIS A 304 10.97 -7.72 -1.24
C HIS A 304 9.77 -7.34 -0.36
N ILE A 305 9.79 -6.09 0.09
CA ILE A 305 8.66 -5.41 0.71
C ILE A 305 8.16 -4.36 -0.28
N LEU A 306 6.85 -4.31 -0.51
CA LEU A 306 6.26 -3.43 -1.50
C LEU A 306 6.24 -1.97 -1.03
N LEU A 307 6.68 -1.10 -1.94
CA LEU A 307 6.25 0.29 -1.96
C LEU A 307 5.04 0.39 -2.89
N GLU A 308 3.87 0.63 -2.32
CA GLU A 308 2.63 0.86 -3.08
C GLU A 308 2.31 2.35 -3.08
N GLY A 309 1.58 2.82 -4.09
CA GLY A 309 1.10 4.18 -4.04
C GLY A 309 -0.03 4.50 -4.98
N HIS A 310 -0.57 5.71 -4.78
CA HIS A 310 -1.63 6.29 -5.58
C HIS A 310 -1.17 7.64 -6.11
N CYS A 311 -1.13 7.81 -7.43
CA CYS A 311 -0.74 9.04 -8.08
C CYS A 311 -1.94 9.78 -8.67
N PHE A 312 -2.03 11.09 -8.45
CA PHE A 312 -3.08 11.95 -8.99
C PHE A 312 -2.51 13.23 -9.55
N ASP A 313 -3.08 13.72 -10.64
CA ASP A 313 -2.87 15.07 -11.12
C ASP A 313 -3.50 16.07 -10.11
N ASP A 314 -2.74 17.07 -9.69
CA ASP A 314 -3.17 18.00 -8.64
C ASP A 314 -4.28 18.95 -9.09
N MET A 315 -4.33 19.27 -10.38
CA MET A 315 -5.32 20.17 -10.96
C MET A 315 -6.63 19.46 -11.25
N THR A 316 -6.56 18.28 -11.86
CA THR A 316 -7.78 17.53 -12.27
C THR A 316 -8.25 16.55 -11.20
N GLY A 317 -7.39 16.15 -10.26
CA GLY A 317 -7.64 15.07 -9.32
C GLY A 317 -7.70 13.68 -9.96
N SER A 318 -7.47 13.56 -11.27
CA SER A 318 -7.53 12.30 -11.99
C SER A 318 -6.18 11.56 -11.99
N PRO A 319 -6.18 10.22 -12.08
CA PRO A 319 -4.95 9.46 -12.26
C PRO A 319 -4.18 9.85 -13.55
N PRO A 320 -2.89 10.23 -13.48
CA PRO A 320 -2.05 10.48 -14.65
C PRO A 320 -1.62 9.14 -15.25
N ARG A 321 -2.56 8.50 -15.94
CA ARG A 321 -2.40 7.15 -16.49
C ARG A 321 -1.21 7.05 -17.44
N GLY A 322 -0.41 6.00 -17.27
CA GLY A 322 0.79 5.75 -18.06
C GLY A 322 2.01 6.58 -17.65
N LEU A 323 1.89 7.41 -16.60
CA LEU A 323 3.03 8.11 -16.01
C LEU A 323 4.03 7.09 -15.48
N GLN A 324 5.30 7.31 -15.78
CA GLN A 324 6.37 6.38 -15.46
C GLN A 324 7.15 6.87 -14.24
N PHE A 325 7.31 5.98 -13.26
CA PHE A 325 8.15 6.21 -12.09
C PHE A 325 9.42 5.36 -12.15
N THR A 326 10.45 5.85 -11.47
CA THR A 326 11.66 5.11 -11.12
C THR A 326 11.84 5.16 -9.62
N LEU A 327 12.37 4.08 -9.06
CA LEU A 327 12.75 3.95 -7.65
C LEU A 327 14.21 3.54 -7.57
N GLY A 328 14.96 4.23 -6.72
CA GLY A 328 16.36 3.92 -6.53
C GLY A 328 16.93 4.47 -5.24
N THR A 329 18.25 4.34 -5.13
CA THR A 329 19.07 4.93 -4.07
C THR A 329 19.91 6.04 -4.66
N LEU A 330 20.62 6.81 -3.83
CA LEU A 330 21.56 7.83 -4.32
C LEU A 330 22.67 7.24 -5.22
N VAL A 331 23.05 5.97 -5.00
CA VAL A 331 24.09 5.29 -5.79
C VAL A 331 23.54 4.74 -7.10
N ASN A 332 22.31 4.20 -7.07
CA ASN A 332 21.62 3.69 -8.26
C ASN A 332 20.19 4.26 -8.31
N PRO A 333 19.99 5.44 -8.93
CA PRO A 333 18.73 6.19 -8.90
C PRO A 333 17.56 5.51 -9.62
N SER A 334 17.82 4.57 -10.52
CA SER A 334 16.79 3.93 -11.35
C SER A 334 16.89 2.41 -11.29
N ARG A 335 16.80 1.86 -10.08
CA ARG A 335 16.89 0.41 -9.84
C ARG A 335 15.63 -0.33 -10.28
N TYR A 336 14.46 0.26 -10.07
CA TYR A 336 13.16 -0.29 -10.47
C TYR A 336 12.33 0.77 -11.20
N ASP A 337 11.51 0.33 -12.14
CA ASP A 337 10.56 1.18 -12.88
C ASP A 337 9.14 0.62 -12.81
N THR A 338 8.15 1.49 -12.98
CA THR A 338 6.74 1.10 -13.06
C THR A 338 5.92 2.18 -13.77
N ILE A 339 4.66 1.88 -14.08
CA ILE A 339 3.68 2.85 -14.60
C ILE A 339 2.50 3.01 -13.64
N VAL A 340 1.89 4.19 -13.68
CA VAL A 340 0.65 4.50 -13.00
C VAL A 340 -0.54 3.93 -13.78
N MET A 341 -1.30 3.06 -13.13
CA MET A 341 -2.55 2.49 -13.65
C MET A 341 -3.68 3.54 -13.65
N ALA A 342 -4.65 3.38 -14.55
CA ALA A 342 -5.85 4.21 -14.57
C ALA A 342 -6.67 4.02 -13.28
N ASN A 343 -6.76 2.77 -12.82
CA ASN A 343 -7.55 2.42 -11.67
C ASN A 343 -6.86 2.91 -10.40
N LEU A 344 -7.51 3.87 -9.72
CA LEU A 344 -7.06 4.46 -8.45
C LEU A 344 -5.69 5.14 -8.50
N GLY A 345 -5.13 5.40 -9.69
CA GLY A 345 -3.75 5.87 -9.83
C GLY A 345 -2.72 4.93 -9.25
N TYR A 346 -3.03 3.63 -9.19
CA TYR A 346 -2.23 2.66 -8.48
C TYR A 346 -0.88 2.42 -9.17
N PHE A 347 0.17 2.32 -8.37
CA PHE A 347 1.46 1.77 -8.77
C PHE A 347 2.06 0.95 -7.63
N GLN A 348 2.94 0.02 -7.97
CA GLN A 348 3.78 -0.67 -6.99
C GLN A 348 5.20 -0.79 -7.51
N LEU A 349 6.15 -0.81 -6.57
CA LEU A 349 7.57 -0.99 -6.80
C LEU A 349 8.11 -1.97 -5.76
N LYS A 350 9.13 -2.73 -6.17
CA LYS A 350 9.89 -3.62 -5.30
C LYS A 350 10.87 -2.79 -4.48
N ALA A 351 10.95 -3.05 -3.19
CA ALA A 351 11.90 -2.39 -2.30
C ALA A 351 12.39 -3.35 -1.22
N ASP A 352 13.52 -3.00 -0.62
CA ASP A 352 14.10 -3.66 0.55
C ASP A 352 14.05 -2.67 1.73
N PRO A 353 14.21 -3.09 2.99
CA PRO A 353 14.34 -2.16 4.10
C PRO A 353 15.44 -1.13 3.84
N GLY A 354 15.11 0.16 3.92
CA GLY A 354 16.05 1.23 3.59
C GLY A 354 15.39 2.50 3.07
N ALA A 355 16.24 3.49 2.77
CA ALA A 355 15.83 4.77 2.21
C ALA A 355 15.86 4.74 0.67
N TRP A 356 14.77 5.19 0.07
CA TRP A 356 14.54 5.15 -1.37
C TRP A 356 14.10 6.50 -1.89
N ILE A 357 14.42 6.77 -3.15
CA ILE A 357 14.07 7.99 -3.87
C ILE A 357 13.17 7.60 -5.04
N LEU A 358 11.93 8.10 -5.01
CA LEU A 358 10.99 7.97 -6.11
C LEU A 358 11.08 9.21 -7.00
N ASN A 359 11.25 9.00 -8.31
CA ASN A 359 11.32 10.10 -9.27
C ASN A 359 10.57 9.76 -10.57
N LEU A 360 10.18 10.79 -11.32
CA LEU A 360 9.66 10.64 -12.67
C LEU A 360 10.77 10.09 -13.57
N ARG A 361 10.45 9.06 -14.35
CA ARG A 361 11.39 8.53 -15.35
C ARG A 361 11.71 9.60 -16.39
N ASP A 362 12.98 9.69 -16.79
CA ASP A 362 13.41 10.55 -17.89
C ASP A 362 12.64 10.23 -19.19
N GLY A 363 12.29 11.28 -19.93
CA GLY A 363 11.39 11.23 -21.09
C GLY A 363 10.07 11.94 -20.80
N LYS A 364 9.01 11.65 -21.59
CA LYS A 364 7.75 12.42 -21.56
C LYS A 364 7.09 12.55 -20.19
N SER A 365 7.22 11.55 -19.31
CA SER A 365 6.69 11.65 -17.94
C SER A 365 7.28 12.86 -17.23
N LYS A 366 8.61 13.02 -17.29
CA LYS A 366 9.33 14.17 -16.74
C LYS A 366 9.21 15.42 -17.62
N ASP A 367 8.99 15.31 -18.93
CA ASP A 367 8.82 16.48 -19.81
C ASP A 367 7.46 17.16 -19.65
N ILE A 368 6.41 16.39 -19.31
CA ILE A 368 5.04 16.89 -19.17
C ILE A 368 4.73 17.21 -17.71
N TYR A 369 5.19 16.39 -16.77
CA TYR A 369 4.83 16.52 -15.36
C TYR A 369 6.01 16.96 -14.49
N ASN A 370 5.67 17.62 -13.39
CA ASN A 370 6.50 17.74 -12.20
C ASN A 370 5.80 17.05 -11.04
N ILE A 371 6.59 16.50 -10.11
CA ILE A 371 6.08 16.17 -8.79
C ILE A 371 5.81 17.50 -8.06
N VAL A 372 4.64 17.63 -7.42
CA VAL A 372 4.24 18.91 -6.84
C VAL A 372 5.01 19.16 -5.55
N ARG A 373 5.96 20.11 -5.62
CA ARG A 373 6.67 20.65 -4.47
C ARG A 373 5.78 21.66 -3.76
N GLN A 374 5.41 21.38 -2.52
CA GLN A 374 4.80 22.27 -1.52
C GLN A 374 3.81 23.36 -2.05
N VAL A 375 2.51 23.20 -1.76
CA VAL A 375 1.49 24.22 -1.97
C VAL A 375 1.35 24.92 -0.63
N ILE A 376 1.74 26.19 -0.58
CA ILE A 376 1.34 27.07 0.52
C ILE A 376 -0.14 27.35 0.31
N HIS A 377 -1.03 26.55 0.90
CA HIS A 377 -2.41 26.95 1.09
C HIS A 377 -2.74 26.92 2.58
N TYR A 378 -3.20 28.06 3.06
CA TYR A 378 -3.60 28.35 4.43
C TYR A 378 -4.83 27.52 4.81
N LEU A 379 -4.64 26.28 5.21
CA LEU A 379 -5.39 25.56 6.25
C LEU A 379 -4.94 24.10 6.21
N ILE A 380 -4.34 23.64 7.30
CA ILE A 380 -3.79 22.29 7.50
C ILE A 380 -2.47 22.12 6.73
N LEU A 381 -1.40 21.78 7.46
CA LEU A 381 -0.22 21.11 6.92
C LEU A 381 -0.65 19.75 6.34
N LEU A 382 -1.39 19.77 5.23
CA LEU A 382 -1.57 18.63 4.37
C LEU A 382 -0.25 18.50 3.63
N PHE A 383 0.63 17.63 4.11
CA PHE A 383 1.68 17.11 3.26
C PHE A 383 1.01 16.71 1.94
N ILE A 384 1.39 17.36 0.83
CA ILE A 384 0.89 17.04 -0.52
C ILE A 384 1.00 15.53 -0.75
N HIS A 385 2.14 15.01 -0.30
CA HIS A 385 2.53 13.63 -0.29
C HIS A 385 2.20 13.00 1.06
N VAL A 386 1.26 12.05 1.09
CA VAL A 386 0.88 11.36 2.33
C VAL A 386 1.83 10.19 2.57
N ASN A 387 2.27 10.01 3.81
CA ASN A 387 3.21 8.97 4.25
C ASN A 387 4.56 9.02 3.51
N THR A 388 5.16 10.19 3.35
CA THR A 388 6.52 10.37 2.81
C THR A 388 7.40 11.10 3.83
N GLU A 389 8.72 10.93 3.75
CA GLU A 389 9.63 11.56 4.72
C GLU A 389 9.92 13.02 4.34
N SER A 390 10.22 13.25 3.07
CA SER A 390 10.47 14.57 2.52
C SER A 390 10.41 14.55 0.99
N GLU A 391 10.46 15.74 0.41
CA GLU A 391 10.71 15.93 -1.02
C GLU A 391 11.87 16.92 -1.17
N ASP A 392 12.83 16.58 -2.01
CA ASP A 392 14.01 17.41 -2.29
C ASP A 392 14.25 17.53 -3.80
N GLU A 393 15.43 18.05 -4.19
CA GLU A 393 15.79 18.16 -5.59
C GLU A 393 15.93 16.81 -6.29
N ALA A 394 16.27 15.75 -5.55
CA ALA A 394 16.50 14.41 -6.06
C ALA A 394 15.20 13.60 -6.25
N GLY A 395 14.14 13.91 -5.50
CA GLY A 395 12.81 13.33 -5.69
C GLY A 395 12.00 13.24 -4.39
N VAL A 396 11.07 12.28 -4.35
CA VAL A 396 10.28 11.97 -3.14
C VAL A 396 11.02 10.92 -2.33
N ASN A 397 11.39 11.26 -1.10
CA ASN A 397 12.11 10.38 -0.20
C ASN A 397 11.14 9.50 0.59
N VAL A 398 11.37 8.19 0.54
CA VAL A 398 10.53 7.18 1.18
C VAL A 398 11.39 6.20 1.96
N LEU A 399 11.06 6.00 3.23
CA LEU A 399 11.70 5.00 4.08
C LEU A 399 10.82 3.75 4.17
N ILE A 400 11.42 2.58 3.92
CA ILE A 400 10.84 1.27 4.21
C ILE A 400 11.44 0.78 5.52
N ASP A 401 10.75 1.04 6.63
CA ASP A 401 11.16 0.74 8.01
C ASP A 401 10.25 -0.31 8.70
N SER A 402 9.25 -0.83 7.98
CA SER A 402 8.25 -1.73 8.52
C SER A 402 7.90 -2.87 7.56
N PHE A 403 7.62 -4.05 8.12
CA PHE A 403 7.07 -5.19 7.40
C PHE A 403 5.67 -4.96 6.84
N SER A 404 4.96 -3.90 7.24
CA SER A 404 3.68 -3.54 6.61
C SER A 404 3.84 -3.00 5.18
N GLY A 405 5.08 -2.80 4.72
CA GLY A 405 5.38 -1.99 3.55
C GLY A 405 5.01 -0.53 3.77
N ARG A 406 5.01 0.23 2.68
CA ARG A 406 4.65 1.64 2.69
C ARG A 406 3.66 1.91 1.57
N THR A 407 2.58 2.61 1.91
CA THR A 407 1.61 3.11 0.92
C THR A 407 1.66 4.62 0.89
N ILE A 408 2.04 5.19 -0.24
CA ILE A 408 2.22 6.64 -0.43
C ILE A 408 1.14 7.21 -1.35
N ARG A 409 0.83 8.50 -1.18
CA ARG A 409 0.03 9.25 -2.16
C ARG A 409 0.91 10.29 -2.80
N VAL A 410 1.00 10.28 -4.13
CA VAL A 410 1.83 11.20 -4.91
C VAL A 410 0.97 12.14 -5.71
N ARG A 411 1.32 13.43 -5.72
CA ARG A 411 0.67 14.40 -6.60
C ARG A 411 1.63 14.91 -7.64
N VAL A 412 1.15 15.00 -8.86
CA VAL A 412 1.90 15.57 -9.98
C VAL A 412 1.11 16.70 -10.60
N ALA A 413 1.79 17.66 -11.20
CA ALA A 413 1.14 18.71 -11.97
C ALA A 413 1.80 18.81 -13.33
N LYS A 414 1.00 19.07 -14.37
CA LYS A 414 1.55 19.37 -15.70
C LYS A 414 2.37 20.65 -15.64
N LYS A 415 3.50 20.67 -16.37
CA LYS A 415 4.35 21.84 -16.55
C LYS A 415 3.59 22.92 -17.34
N LYS A 416 3.97 24.17 -17.13
CA LYS A 416 3.39 25.32 -17.84
C LYS A 416 3.57 25.15 -19.36
N GLY A 417 2.49 25.27 -20.12
CA GLY A 417 2.46 25.08 -21.58
C GLY A 417 2.27 23.62 -22.03
N LYS A 418 2.20 22.68 -21.09
CA LYS A 418 2.00 21.24 -21.34
C LYS A 418 0.63 20.73 -20.91
N GLU A 419 -0.30 21.64 -20.56
CA GLU A 419 -1.60 21.33 -19.95
C GLU A 419 -2.49 20.46 -20.87
N LYS A 420 -2.38 20.67 -22.19
CA LYS A 420 -3.12 19.92 -23.22
C LYS A 420 -2.42 18.63 -23.66
N GLU A 421 -1.17 18.40 -23.24
CA GLU A 421 -0.45 17.20 -23.60
C GLU A 421 -0.91 16.02 -22.74
N ASN A 422 -1.20 14.91 -23.39
CA ASN A 422 -1.53 13.66 -22.73
C ASN A 422 -0.40 12.66 -22.92
N LEU A 423 -0.20 11.88 -21.86
CA LEU A 423 0.70 10.74 -21.89
C LEU A 423 0.23 9.76 -22.97
N LEU A 424 -1.03 9.35 -22.93
CA LEU A 424 -1.59 8.40 -23.89
C LEU A 424 -2.41 9.15 -24.95
N SER A 425 -2.35 8.72 -26.21
CA SER A 425 -3.26 9.23 -27.25
C SER A 425 -4.65 8.63 -27.00
N GLU A 426 -5.67 9.46 -26.89
CA GLU A 426 -7.04 8.99 -26.96
C GLU A 426 -7.28 8.44 -28.37
N GLY A 427 -7.60 7.15 -28.47
CA GLY A 427 -7.92 6.51 -29.74
C GLY A 427 -9.19 7.11 -30.32
N LYS A 428 -9.06 8.12 -31.19
CA LYS A 428 -10.11 8.53 -32.11
C LYS A 428 -9.98 7.74 -33.41
N SER A 429 -11.12 7.29 -33.91
CA SER A 429 -11.32 6.63 -35.20
C SER A 429 -10.78 7.45 -36.36
N GLU A 430 -10.27 6.74 -37.37
CA GLU A 430 -9.77 7.25 -38.65
C GLU A 430 -10.63 8.41 -39.20
N GLY A 431 -10.03 9.58 -39.43
CA GLY A 431 -10.71 10.66 -40.14
C GLY A 431 -10.17 12.08 -40.03
N GLU A 432 -9.36 12.45 -39.02
CA GLU A 432 -8.90 13.84 -38.87
C GLU A 432 -7.41 13.93 -38.55
N SER A 433 -6.67 14.57 -39.45
CA SER A 433 -5.26 14.95 -39.31
C SER A 433 -5.13 16.16 -38.39
N GLU A 434 -4.84 15.93 -37.11
CA GLU A 434 -4.27 16.95 -36.23
C GLU A 434 -3.10 16.38 -35.43
N ASP A 435 -1.95 17.06 -35.55
CA ASP A 435 -0.64 16.74 -34.98
C ASP A 435 -0.62 16.71 -33.44
N HIS A 436 -1.02 15.59 -32.85
CA HIS A 436 -0.86 15.33 -31.41
C HIS A 436 0.14 14.19 -31.16
N HIS A 437 1.40 14.56 -30.95
CA HIS A 437 2.50 13.65 -30.58
C HIS A 437 2.28 12.96 -29.22
N SER A 438 1.79 11.72 -29.24
CA SER A 438 1.59 10.80 -28.10
C SER A 438 2.89 10.21 -27.53
N ILE A 439 2.93 9.71 -26.27
CA ILE A 439 4.11 9.04 -25.63
C ILE A 439 4.90 8.16 -26.56
N TRP A 440 4.20 7.34 -27.33
CA TRP A 440 4.82 6.27 -28.09
C TRP A 440 5.26 6.72 -29.47
N SER A 441 4.77 7.87 -29.94
CA SER A 441 5.31 8.44 -31.18
C SER A 441 6.70 8.99 -30.99
N SER A 442 7.15 9.38 -29.79
CA SER A 442 8.54 9.82 -29.58
C SER A 442 9.55 8.67 -29.44
N ILE A 443 9.07 7.47 -29.12
CA ILE A 443 9.82 6.22 -29.29
C ILE A 443 9.79 5.77 -30.76
N SER A 444 8.79 6.21 -31.55
CA SER A 444 8.65 5.89 -32.97
C SER A 444 9.07 7.01 -33.95
N THR A 445 9.39 8.23 -33.52
CA THR A 445 9.67 9.37 -34.42
C THR A 445 11.10 9.37 -34.94
N THR A 446 11.93 8.44 -34.47
CA THR A 446 13.16 8.06 -35.17
C THR A 446 12.89 6.98 -36.22
N SER A 447 11.64 6.56 -36.41
CA SER A 447 11.30 5.33 -37.13
C SER A 447 9.90 5.31 -37.75
N ILE A 448 9.46 6.45 -38.32
CA ILE A 448 8.37 6.48 -39.32
C ILE A 448 8.98 6.25 -40.71
N SER A 449 9.72 5.17 -40.83
CA SER A 449 10.12 4.54 -42.08
C SER A 449 10.22 3.05 -41.75
N GLY A 450 9.38 2.22 -42.39
CA GLY A 450 9.34 0.79 -42.13
C GLY A 450 10.71 0.14 -42.32
N ASP A 451 11.26 -0.35 -41.22
CA ASP A 451 12.28 -1.42 -41.10
C ASP A 451 12.99 -1.32 -39.72
N GLU A 452 12.24 -1.29 -38.62
CA GLU A 452 12.87 -1.52 -37.31
C GLU A 452 13.06 -3.02 -37.10
N LYS A 453 14.24 -3.50 -37.46
CA LYS A 453 14.66 -4.86 -37.14
C LYS A 453 14.67 -5.06 -35.63
N HIS A 454 14.02 -6.13 -35.18
CA HIS A 454 14.11 -6.54 -33.79
C HIS A 454 15.48 -7.19 -33.54
N ASP A 455 16.28 -6.62 -32.65
CA ASP A 455 17.64 -7.13 -32.37
C ASP A 455 17.63 -8.47 -31.60
N ALA A 456 16.53 -8.79 -30.93
CA ALA A 456 16.37 -10.00 -30.13
C ALA A 456 14.91 -10.47 -30.07
N ILE A 457 14.71 -11.78 -29.90
CA ILE A 457 13.41 -12.41 -29.68
C ILE A 457 13.10 -12.37 -28.18
N ASN A 458 11.97 -11.78 -27.80
CA ASN A 458 11.53 -11.72 -26.41
C ASN A 458 10.38 -12.72 -26.19
N ILE A 459 10.59 -13.70 -25.32
CA ILE A 459 9.63 -14.78 -25.06
C ILE A 459 9.22 -14.77 -23.60
N PHE A 460 7.94 -14.62 -23.33
CA PHE A 460 7.33 -14.77 -22.02
C PHE A 460 6.77 -16.19 -21.84
N SER A 461 7.08 -16.83 -20.71
CA SER A 461 6.47 -18.11 -20.35
C SER A 461 6.33 -18.26 -18.83
N LEU A 462 5.51 -19.23 -18.42
CA LEU A 462 5.30 -19.57 -17.03
C LEU A 462 5.03 -21.07 -16.89
N ALA A 463 5.47 -21.65 -15.78
CA ALA A 463 5.28 -23.05 -15.44
C ALA A 463 4.97 -23.20 -13.95
N SER A 464 4.29 -24.28 -13.58
CA SER A 464 4.00 -24.65 -12.20
C SER A 464 4.08 -26.17 -12.08
N GLY A 465 4.95 -26.64 -11.19
CA GLY A 465 5.24 -28.06 -10.99
C GLY A 465 6.31 -28.61 -11.93
N HIS A 466 6.97 -29.69 -11.49
CA HIS A 466 8.17 -30.23 -12.11
C HIS A 466 7.96 -30.73 -13.54
N LEU A 467 6.76 -31.23 -13.87
CA LEU A 467 6.45 -31.69 -15.22
C LEU A 467 6.41 -30.52 -16.22
N TYR A 468 5.73 -29.44 -15.88
CA TYR A 468 5.66 -28.25 -16.73
C TYR A 468 7.00 -27.53 -16.80
N GLU A 469 7.80 -27.55 -15.74
CA GLU A 469 9.18 -27.05 -15.78
C GLU A 469 10.07 -27.87 -16.72
N ARG A 470 9.89 -29.20 -16.75
CA ARG A 470 10.55 -30.05 -17.74
C ARG A 470 10.12 -29.69 -19.16
N PHE A 471 8.83 -29.48 -19.39
CA PHE A 471 8.35 -29.03 -20.71
C PHE A 471 8.89 -27.65 -21.07
N LEU A 472 8.95 -26.70 -20.13
CA LEU A 472 9.54 -25.40 -20.33
C LEU A 472 11.00 -25.48 -20.79
N ARG A 473 11.81 -26.40 -20.22
CA ARG A 473 13.18 -26.67 -20.71
C ARG A 473 13.19 -27.18 -22.16
N ILE A 474 12.24 -28.04 -22.52
CA ILE A 474 12.11 -28.56 -23.90
C ILE A 474 11.68 -27.44 -24.85
N MET A 475 10.74 -26.58 -24.44
CA MET A 475 10.29 -25.42 -25.20
C MET A 475 11.47 -24.47 -25.47
N ILE A 476 12.22 -24.08 -24.44
CA ILE A 476 13.42 -23.25 -24.56
C ILE A 476 14.41 -23.88 -25.54
N LEU A 477 14.73 -25.18 -25.36
CA LEU A 477 15.64 -25.90 -26.25
C LEU A 477 15.13 -25.92 -27.70
N SER A 478 13.84 -26.10 -27.90
CA SER A 478 13.23 -26.12 -29.23
C SER A 478 13.37 -24.76 -29.92
N VAL A 479 13.18 -23.65 -29.21
CA VAL A 479 13.41 -22.30 -29.75
C VAL A 479 14.89 -22.14 -30.14
N MET A 480 15.80 -22.43 -29.22
CA MET A 480 17.25 -22.23 -29.44
C MET A 480 17.82 -23.08 -30.58
N LYS A 481 17.18 -24.23 -30.92
CA LYS A 481 17.58 -25.04 -32.07
C LYS A 481 17.17 -24.48 -33.42
N HIS A 482 16.17 -23.60 -33.46
CA HIS A 482 15.54 -23.13 -34.70
C HIS A 482 15.69 -21.62 -34.92
N THR A 483 16.52 -20.93 -34.14
CA THR A 483 16.86 -19.52 -34.37
C THR A 483 18.35 -19.29 -34.26
N LYS A 484 18.85 -18.28 -34.98
CA LYS A 484 20.21 -17.74 -34.83
C LYS A 484 20.21 -16.37 -34.15
N HIS A 485 19.03 -15.81 -33.90
CA HIS A 485 18.89 -14.50 -33.26
C HIS A 485 19.10 -14.61 -31.75
N PRO A 486 19.57 -13.54 -31.08
CA PRO A 486 19.59 -13.48 -29.62
C PRO A 486 18.18 -13.66 -29.06
N VAL A 487 18.05 -14.45 -27.99
CA VAL A 487 16.75 -14.74 -27.34
C VAL A 487 16.82 -14.34 -25.87
N ASN A 488 15.80 -13.60 -25.43
CA ASN A 488 15.58 -13.23 -24.04
C ASN A 488 14.30 -13.93 -23.52
N PHE A 489 14.45 -14.82 -22.54
CA PHE A 489 13.34 -15.48 -21.87
C PHE A 489 12.91 -14.72 -20.61
N TRP A 490 11.67 -14.27 -20.58
CA TRP A 490 11.04 -13.61 -19.45
C TRP A 490 10.19 -14.65 -18.71
N LEU A 491 10.57 -15.01 -17.49
CA LEU A 491 9.94 -16.13 -16.76
C LEU A 491 9.28 -15.65 -15.48
N LEU A 492 8.02 -16.03 -15.28
CA LEU A 492 7.27 -15.67 -14.07
C LEU A 492 7.81 -16.43 -12.86
N LYS A 493 8.54 -15.74 -12.00
CA LYS A 493 9.41 -16.38 -11.00
C LYS A 493 8.68 -17.00 -9.80
N ASN A 494 7.55 -16.42 -9.38
CA ASN A 494 6.75 -16.87 -8.21
C ASN A 494 6.35 -18.35 -8.22
N TYR A 495 6.30 -18.98 -9.39
CA TYR A 495 5.77 -20.34 -9.56
C TYR A 495 6.83 -21.38 -9.94
N LEU A 496 8.07 -20.94 -10.15
CA LEU A 496 9.18 -21.83 -10.49
C LEU A 496 9.80 -22.44 -9.24
N SER A 497 10.11 -23.72 -9.33
CA SER A 497 10.81 -24.47 -8.29
C SER A 497 12.22 -23.95 -8.08
N PRO A 498 12.76 -24.06 -6.85
CA PRO A 498 14.16 -23.73 -6.58
C PRO A 498 15.14 -24.47 -7.51
N ASN A 499 14.87 -25.75 -7.78
CA ASN A 499 15.68 -26.59 -8.67
C ASN A 499 15.70 -26.08 -10.12
N PHE A 500 14.56 -25.61 -10.63
CA PHE A 500 14.53 -24.97 -11.95
C PHE A 500 15.36 -23.69 -11.98
N LYS A 501 15.20 -22.82 -10.97
CA LYS A 501 15.94 -21.56 -10.87
C LYS A 501 17.45 -21.77 -10.77
N GLU A 502 17.91 -22.79 -10.04
CA GLU A 502 19.32 -23.13 -9.86
C GLU A 502 19.97 -23.68 -11.15
N THR A 503 19.21 -24.44 -11.95
CA THR A 503 19.72 -25.08 -13.18
C THR A 503 19.64 -24.19 -14.41
N LEU A 504 18.77 -23.17 -14.42
CA LEU A 504 18.56 -22.26 -15.54
C LEU A 504 19.84 -21.50 -15.99
N PRO A 505 20.70 -20.95 -15.09
CA PRO A 505 21.94 -20.30 -15.51
C PRO A 505 22.88 -21.21 -16.32
N GLN A 506 22.98 -22.49 -15.94
CA GLN A 506 23.81 -23.47 -16.65
C GLN A 506 23.25 -23.74 -18.05
N MET A 507 21.93 -23.85 -18.15
CA MET A 507 21.21 -24.02 -19.41
C MET A 507 21.38 -22.79 -20.31
N ALA A 508 21.26 -21.58 -19.76
CA ALA A 508 21.46 -20.31 -20.45
C ALA A 508 22.88 -20.20 -21.03
N LYS A 509 23.89 -20.53 -20.23
CA LYS A 509 25.30 -20.55 -20.67
C LYS A 509 25.56 -21.60 -21.76
N HIS A 510 24.95 -22.78 -21.65
CA HIS A 510 25.17 -23.87 -22.61
C HIS A 510 24.50 -23.62 -23.96
N TYR A 511 23.27 -23.09 -23.97
CA TYR A 511 22.50 -22.84 -25.20
C TYR A 511 22.58 -21.40 -25.72
N GLY A 512 23.21 -20.48 -24.98
CA GLY A 512 23.49 -19.11 -25.44
C GLY A 512 22.26 -18.19 -25.48
N PHE A 513 21.39 -18.25 -24.46
CA PHE A 513 20.25 -17.32 -24.31
C PHE A 513 20.38 -16.48 -23.04
N ASN A 514 19.69 -15.34 -23.03
CA ASN A 514 19.51 -14.53 -21.83
C ASN A 514 18.15 -14.83 -21.20
N TYR A 515 18.04 -14.60 -19.90
CA TYR A 515 16.76 -14.71 -19.21
C TYR A 515 16.64 -13.68 -18.10
N GLU A 516 15.41 -13.31 -17.81
CA GLU A 516 15.07 -12.47 -16.67
C GLU A 516 13.85 -13.03 -15.95
N PHE A 517 13.90 -12.92 -14.63
CA PHE A 517 12.78 -13.28 -13.77
C PHE A 517 11.88 -12.07 -13.54
N ILE A 518 10.62 -12.19 -13.92
CA ILE A 518 9.62 -11.14 -13.76
C ILE A 518 8.62 -11.52 -12.68
N GLU A 519 8.16 -10.50 -11.94
CA GLU A 519 7.21 -10.66 -10.85
C GLU A 519 6.46 -9.35 -10.61
N TYR A 520 5.18 -9.47 -10.29
CA TYR A 520 4.31 -8.37 -9.92
C TYR A 520 3.32 -8.87 -8.86
N ARG A 521 3.04 -8.12 -7.78
CA ARG A 521 2.06 -8.55 -6.78
C ARG A 521 0.65 -8.27 -7.29
N TRP A 522 -0.28 -9.20 -7.08
CA TRP A 522 -1.69 -8.98 -7.37
C TRP A 522 -2.23 -7.79 -6.53
N PRO A 523 -2.71 -6.70 -7.16
CA PRO A 523 -3.13 -5.50 -6.42
C PRO A 523 -4.30 -5.78 -5.46
N ARG A 524 -4.31 -5.13 -4.29
CA ARG A 524 -5.33 -5.37 -3.24
C ARG A 524 -6.76 -5.02 -3.68
N TRP A 525 -6.90 -4.04 -4.57
CA TRP A 525 -8.20 -3.60 -5.08
C TRP A 525 -8.74 -4.51 -6.19
N LEU A 526 -7.87 -5.31 -6.83
CA LEU A 526 -8.26 -6.21 -7.89
C LEU A 526 -8.74 -7.53 -7.30
N HIS A 527 -9.87 -8.05 -7.80
CA HIS A 527 -10.47 -9.26 -7.27
C HIS A 527 -9.52 -10.48 -7.38
N GLN A 528 -9.13 -11.02 -6.24
CA GLN A 528 -8.18 -12.14 -6.19
C GLN A 528 -8.85 -13.47 -6.58
N GLN A 529 -8.08 -14.36 -7.17
CA GLN A 529 -8.47 -15.74 -7.42
C GLN A 529 -7.95 -16.65 -6.30
N THR A 530 -8.74 -17.65 -5.91
CA THR A 530 -8.39 -18.61 -4.86
C THR A 530 -7.60 -19.80 -5.40
N GLU A 531 -7.91 -20.25 -6.62
CA GLU A 531 -7.24 -21.37 -7.29
C GLU A 531 -5.95 -20.91 -7.97
N LYS A 532 -4.82 -21.57 -7.66
CA LYS A 532 -3.50 -21.23 -8.21
C LYS A 532 -3.48 -21.14 -9.74
N GLN A 533 -4.14 -22.08 -10.41
CA GLN A 533 -4.25 -22.10 -11.88
C GLN A 533 -4.92 -20.84 -12.44
N ARG A 534 -6.01 -20.36 -11.80
CA ARG A 534 -6.68 -19.12 -12.21
C ARG A 534 -5.83 -17.88 -11.96
N VAL A 535 -5.07 -17.87 -10.87
CA VAL A 535 -4.10 -16.81 -10.60
C VAL A 535 -3.06 -16.76 -11.73
N MET A 536 -2.50 -17.92 -12.12
CA MET A 536 -1.55 -18.00 -13.25
C MET A 536 -2.16 -17.54 -14.57
N TRP A 537 -3.40 -17.90 -14.87
CA TRP A 537 -4.10 -17.40 -16.06
C TRP A 537 -4.26 -15.88 -16.03
N GLY A 538 -4.54 -15.30 -14.85
CA GLY A 538 -4.55 -13.84 -14.66
C GLY A 538 -3.20 -13.22 -15.03
N TYR A 539 -2.08 -13.79 -14.60
CA TYR A 539 -0.74 -13.31 -14.96
C TYR A 539 -0.41 -13.42 -16.46
N LYS A 540 -1.06 -14.31 -17.21
CA LYS A 540 -0.90 -14.38 -18.67
C LYS A 540 -1.47 -13.14 -19.37
N ILE A 541 -2.42 -12.43 -18.79
CA ILE A 541 -3.21 -11.42 -19.51
C ILE A 541 -3.36 -10.06 -18.79
N LEU A 542 -3.56 -10.02 -17.48
CA LEU A 542 -3.96 -8.81 -16.75
C LEU A 542 -2.82 -7.80 -16.54
N PHE A 543 -1.58 -8.27 -16.43
CA PHE A 543 -0.45 -7.44 -15.99
C PHE A 543 0.60 -7.21 -17.09
N LEU A 544 0.26 -7.45 -18.35
CA LEU A 544 1.23 -7.39 -19.46
C LEU A 544 1.86 -6.00 -19.64
N ASP A 545 1.18 -4.93 -19.24
CA ASP A 545 1.67 -3.56 -19.29
C ASP A 545 2.72 -3.24 -18.21
N VAL A 546 2.58 -3.83 -17.02
CA VAL A 546 3.40 -3.54 -15.82
C VAL A 546 4.40 -4.63 -15.45
N LEU A 547 4.25 -5.85 -15.98
CA LEU A 547 5.09 -6.99 -15.61
C LEU A 547 6.49 -6.92 -16.23
N PHE A 548 6.62 -6.27 -17.39
CA PHE A 548 7.89 -6.14 -18.12
C PHE A 548 8.46 -4.73 -17.96
N PRO A 549 9.80 -4.59 -17.91
CA PRO A 549 10.45 -3.28 -17.97
C PRO A 549 9.99 -2.47 -19.18
N LEU A 550 10.03 -1.15 -19.07
CA LEU A 550 9.53 -0.28 -20.13
C LEU A 550 10.38 -0.33 -21.41
N GLY A 551 11.62 -0.83 -21.33
CA GLY A 551 12.50 -1.05 -22.48
C GLY A 551 12.07 -2.18 -23.41
N VAL A 552 11.22 -3.11 -22.95
CA VAL A 552 10.70 -4.21 -23.78
C VAL A 552 9.55 -3.70 -24.63
N ARG A 553 9.72 -3.76 -25.96
CA ARG A 553 8.77 -3.17 -26.92
C ARG A 553 7.73 -4.14 -27.44
N LYS A 554 8.12 -5.40 -27.69
CA LYS A 554 7.25 -6.46 -28.20
C LYS A 554 7.65 -7.77 -27.54
N ILE A 555 6.69 -8.65 -27.25
CA ILE A 555 6.92 -9.92 -26.58
C ILE A 555 5.97 -11.01 -27.07
N ILE A 556 6.45 -12.25 -27.10
CA ILE A 556 5.70 -13.43 -27.52
C ILE A 556 5.43 -14.29 -26.29
N PHE A 557 4.17 -14.60 -26.00
CA PHE A 557 3.85 -15.63 -25.03
C PHE A 557 3.90 -17.01 -25.69
N VAL A 558 4.62 -17.95 -25.08
CA VAL A 558 4.66 -19.35 -25.50
C VAL A 558 4.38 -20.24 -24.29
N ASP A 559 3.33 -21.06 -24.35
CA ASP A 559 3.01 -21.98 -23.25
C ASP A 559 4.12 -23.04 -23.07
N ALA A 560 4.31 -23.48 -21.83
CA ALA A 560 5.46 -24.30 -21.47
C ALA A 560 5.51 -25.67 -22.17
N ASP A 561 4.37 -26.18 -22.63
CA ASP A 561 4.23 -27.48 -23.32
C ASP A 561 4.37 -27.43 -24.85
N GLN A 562 4.69 -26.26 -25.41
CA GLN A 562 4.89 -26.09 -26.85
C GLN A 562 6.25 -26.60 -27.33
N ILE A 563 6.30 -27.06 -28.58
CA ILE A 563 7.53 -27.37 -29.32
C ILE A 563 7.59 -26.45 -30.53
N VAL A 564 8.63 -25.62 -30.59
CA VAL A 564 8.84 -24.65 -31.67
C VAL A 564 9.80 -25.23 -32.71
N ARG A 565 9.41 -25.13 -33.99
CA ARG A 565 10.21 -25.61 -35.14
C ARG A 565 10.50 -24.53 -36.19
N THR A 566 10.09 -23.30 -35.92
CA THR A 566 10.23 -22.13 -36.79
C THR A 566 11.02 -21.07 -36.05
N ASP A 567 11.67 -20.16 -36.77
CA ASP A 567 12.32 -19.01 -36.18
C ASP A 567 11.26 -18.01 -35.67
N LEU A 568 11.22 -17.78 -34.35
CA LEU A 568 10.23 -16.88 -33.75
C LEU A 568 10.49 -15.40 -34.06
N MET A 569 11.61 -15.07 -34.72
CA MET A 569 11.81 -13.73 -35.25
C MET A 569 10.69 -13.35 -36.24
N GLU A 570 10.14 -14.30 -36.98
CA GLU A 570 8.98 -14.07 -37.87
C GLU A 570 7.77 -13.50 -37.12
N LEU A 571 7.55 -13.92 -35.87
CA LEU A 571 6.46 -13.39 -35.03
C LEU A 571 6.80 -12.04 -34.40
N MET A 572 8.08 -11.76 -34.16
CA MET A 572 8.52 -10.43 -33.73
C MET A 572 8.29 -9.41 -34.84
N GLU A 573 8.64 -9.76 -36.08
CA GLU A 573 8.52 -8.88 -37.25
C GLU A 573 7.10 -8.83 -37.83
N LEU A 574 6.20 -9.72 -37.38
CA LEU A 574 4.81 -9.75 -37.81
C LEU A 574 4.12 -8.38 -37.56
N ASP A 575 3.58 -7.81 -38.63
CA ASP A 575 2.73 -6.64 -38.58
C ASP A 575 1.34 -7.02 -38.02
N LEU A 576 0.97 -6.38 -36.91
CA LEU A 576 -0.32 -6.59 -36.24
C LEU A 576 -1.41 -5.66 -36.78
N GLY A 577 -1.15 -4.85 -37.81
CA GLY A 577 -2.14 -3.96 -38.42
C GLY A 577 -2.68 -2.92 -37.42
N GLY A 578 -1.81 -2.44 -36.52
CA GLY A 578 -2.17 -1.50 -35.45
C GLY A 578 -2.86 -2.14 -34.23
N ALA A 579 -3.09 -3.45 -34.21
CA ALA A 579 -3.62 -4.14 -33.04
C ALA A 579 -2.55 -4.28 -31.93
N PRO A 580 -2.92 -4.16 -30.64
CA PRO A 580 -1.98 -4.28 -29.52
C PRO A 580 -1.52 -5.71 -29.25
N TYR A 581 -2.22 -6.72 -29.78
CA TYR A 581 -1.87 -8.14 -29.64
C TYR A 581 -2.45 -8.96 -30.79
N GLY A 582 -1.81 -10.08 -31.10
CA GLY A 582 -2.23 -11.05 -32.11
C GLY A 582 -2.27 -12.47 -31.57
N PHE A 583 -3.35 -13.21 -31.85
CA PHE A 583 -3.58 -14.57 -31.36
C PHE A 583 -3.82 -15.55 -32.51
N THR A 584 -3.49 -16.82 -32.28
CA THR A 584 -3.84 -17.91 -33.21
C THR A 584 -5.30 -18.37 -33.01
N PRO A 585 -6.10 -18.50 -34.07
CA PRO A 585 -7.47 -19.03 -33.96
C PRO A 585 -7.48 -20.55 -33.75
N PHE A 586 -8.58 -21.08 -33.22
CA PHE A 586 -8.80 -22.53 -33.14
C PHE A 586 -8.85 -23.17 -34.54
N CYS A 587 -8.24 -24.34 -34.70
CA CYS A 587 -8.24 -25.07 -35.97
C CYS A 587 -9.62 -25.63 -36.37
N ASP A 588 -10.00 -25.38 -37.62
CA ASP A 588 -11.26 -25.89 -38.19
C ASP A 588 -11.08 -27.12 -39.09
N SER A 589 -9.85 -27.52 -39.40
CA SER A 589 -9.50 -28.57 -40.38
C SER A 589 -10.09 -29.96 -40.07
N ARG A 590 -10.22 -30.34 -38.80
CA ARG A 590 -10.70 -31.69 -38.41
C ARG A 590 -12.21 -31.73 -38.18
N THR A 591 -12.98 -32.06 -39.21
CA THR A 591 -14.46 -32.14 -39.19
C THR A 591 -15.01 -33.16 -38.20
N SER A 592 -14.28 -34.26 -37.92
CA SER A 592 -14.70 -35.27 -36.93
C SER A 592 -14.86 -34.71 -35.50
N MET A 593 -14.34 -33.51 -35.23
CA MET A 593 -14.39 -32.85 -33.91
C MET A 593 -15.45 -31.75 -33.82
N ASP A 594 -16.27 -31.53 -34.86
CA ASP A 594 -17.26 -30.44 -34.91
C ASP A 594 -18.26 -30.47 -33.74
N GLY A 595 -18.56 -31.65 -33.21
CA GLY A 595 -19.41 -31.82 -32.02
C GLY A 595 -18.88 -31.13 -30.77
N PHE A 596 -17.55 -31.02 -30.61
CA PHE A 596 -16.88 -30.44 -29.44
C PHE A 596 -16.61 -28.93 -29.57
N ARG A 597 -16.88 -28.33 -30.74
CA ARG A 597 -16.63 -26.91 -31.02
C ARG A 597 -17.73 -26.04 -30.42
N PHE A 598 -17.72 -25.93 -29.08
CA PHE A 598 -18.73 -25.18 -28.33
C PHE A 598 -18.80 -23.70 -28.74
N TRP A 599 -17.70 -23.11 -29.21
CA TRP A 599 -17.64 -21.72 -29.65
C TRP A 599 -18.45 -21.43 -30.93
N LYS A 600 -18.83 -22.46 -31.69
CA LYS A 600 -19.67 -22.32 -32.89
C LYS A 600 -21.17 -22.34 -32.59
N LYS A 601 -21.57 -22.45 -31.32
CA LYS A 601 -22.99 -22.58 -30.92
C LYS A 601 -23.34 -21.65 -29.76
N GLY A 602 -24.64 -21.38 -29.61
CA GLY A 602 -25.21 -20.69 -28.45
C GLY A 602 -24.58 -19.32 -28.17
N TYR A 603 -24.20 -19.09 -26.91
CA TYR A 603 -23.65 -17.82 -26.44
C TYR A 603 -22.44 -17.35 -27.23
N TRP A 604 -21.45 -18.22 -27.45
CA TRP A 604 -20.18 -17.83 -28.08
C TRP A 604 -20.34 -17.44 -29.55
N ALA A 605 -21.16 -18.16 -30.31
CA ALA A 605 -21.43 -17.82 -31.71
C ALA A 605 -22.06 -16.42 -31.82
N ASN A 606 -23.05 -16.13 -30.96
CA ASN A 606 -23.73 -14.85 -30.93
C ASN A 606 -22.79 -13.72 -30.49
N HIS A 607 -21.98 -13.94 -29.44
CA HIS A 607 -21.07 -12.94 -28.90
C HIS A 607 -19.90 -12.63 -29.84
N LEU A 608 -19.37 -13.64 -30.52
CA LEU A 608 -18.26 -13.48 -31.46
C LEU A 608 -18.70 -12.76 -32.74
N ALA A 609 -19.96 -12.90 -33.17
CA ALA A 609 -20.55 -12.21 -34.32
C ALA A 609 -19.67 -12.31 -35.59
N GLY A 610 -19.22 -13.53 -35.91
CA GLY A 610 -18.34 -13.80 -37.04
C GLY A 610 -16.83 -13.70 -36.74
N ARG A 611 -16.43 -13.20 -35.57
CA ARG A 611 -15.02 -13.25 -35.12
C ARG A 611 -14.60 -14.68 -34.77
N LYS A 612 -13.30 -14.96 -34.94
CA LYS A 612 -12.73 -16.28 -34.62
C LYS A 612 -12.60 -16.46 -33.11
N TYR A 613 -12.74 -17.71 -32.65
CA TYR A 613 -12.37 -18.10 -31.29
C TYR A 613 -10.86 -18.37 -31.23
N HIS A 614 -10.15 -17.70 -30.33
CA HIS A 614 -8.69 -17.72 -30.27
C HIS A 614 -8.16 -18.58 -29.13
N ILE A 615 -6.94 -19.09 -29.29
CA ILE A 615 -6.23 -19.94 -28.33
C ILE A 615 -5.13 -19.14 -27.62
N SER A 616 -5.10 -19.21 -26.29
CA SER A 616 -4.14 -18.49 -25.44
C SER A 616 -2.83 -19.23 -25.17
N ALA A 617 -2.45 -20.18 -26.04
CA ALA A 617 -1.20 -20.93 -25.92
C ALA A 617 -0.01 -20.24 -26.62
N LEU A 618 -0.29 -19.42 -27.64
CA LEU A 618 0.69 -18.64 -28.40
C LEU A 618 0.06 -17.31 -28.83
N TYR A 619 0.70 -16.20 -28.47
CA TYR A 619 0.27 -14.87 -28.90
C TYR A 619 1.40 -13.87 -28.83
N VAL A 620 1.31 -12.83 -29.67
CA VAL A 620 2.26 -11.72 -29.74
C VAL A 620 1.62 -10.49 -29.14
N ILE A 621 2.38 -9.71 -28.39
CA ILE A 621 1.94 -8.45 -27.79
C ILE A 621 2.90 -7.36 -28.21
N ASP A 622 2.38 -6.31 -28.84
CA ASP A 622 3.07 -5.05 -28.99
C ASP A 622 2.88 -4.26 -27.70
N LEU A 623 3.87 -4.28 -26.80
CA LEU A 623 3.78 -3.64 -25.47
C LEU A 623 3.69 -2.12 -25.58
N VAL A 624 4.29 -1.53 -26.61
CA VAL A 624 4.20 -0.11 -26.91
C VAL A 624 2.74 0.24 -27.19
N LYS A 625 2.13 -0.42 -28.17
CA LYS A 625 0.73 -0.19 -28.54
C LYS A 625 -0.23 -0.63 -27.44
N PHE A 626 0.08 -1.69 -26.70
CA PHE A 626 -0.74 -2.19 -25.58
C PHE A 626 -0.85 -1.17 -24.46
N ARG A 627 0.27 -0.54 -24.08
CA ARG A 627 0.32 0.54 -23.09
C ARG A 627 -0.28 1.84 -23.63
N GLN A 628 -0.05 2.20 -24.89
CA GLN A 628 -0.68 3.36 -25.58
C GLN A 628 -2.21 3.24 -25.60
N VAL A 629 -2.63 2.07 -26.09
CA VAL A 629 -3.91 1.37 -26.02
C VAL A 629 -4.63 1.45 -24.71
N ALA A 630 -3.77 1.35 -23.71
CA ALA A 630 -4.14 1.26 -22.34
C ALA A 630 -5.11 0.05 -22.20
N ALA A 631 -4.68 -1.05 -22.84
CA ALA A 631 -5.42 -2.29 -22.95
C ALA A 631 -5.42 -3.05 -21.61
N GLY A 632 -4.34 -2.95 -20.83
CA GLY A 632 -4.21 -3.53 -19.49
C GLY A 632 -5.34 -3.11 -18.56
N ASP A 633 -5.59 -1.80 -18.37
CA ASP A 633 -6.67 -1.39 -17.46
C ASP A 633 -8.10 -1.72 -17.95
N ARG A 634 -8.28 -2.08 -19.23
CA ARG A 634 -9.59 -2.49 -19.77
C ARG A 634 -9.87 -3.98 -19.56
N LEU A 635 -8.82 -4.79 -19.45
CA LEU A 635 -8.87 -6.22 -19.16
C LEU A 635 -9.10 -6.43 -17.67
#